data_AF-A0A5S4WT15-F1
#
_entry.id   AF-A0A5S4WT15-F1
#
_cell.length_a   1.000
_cell.length_b   1.000
_cell.length_c   1.000
_cell.angle_alpha   90.00
_cell.angle_beta   90.00
_cell.angle_gamma   90.00
#
_symmetry.space_group_name_H-M   'P 1'
#
loop_
_entity.id
_entity.type
_entity.pdbx_description
1 polymer ?
#
loop_
_entity_poly.entity_id
_entity_poly.type
_entity_poly.pdbx_seq_one_letter_code
_entity_poly.pdbx_strand_id
1 'polypeptide(L)'
;MDAIVGAADAGCIEAVFVADRPMKVWRPDSRRCSRCTSEAPRVRIQRLLVPEGRVRAHLTSNPSAESLINATSGVRSMHSRQLKSGRLNWRNAEQHAILIDSSLRWHKKRKNGDQMNYRSPLRLALLALSILLGSETICAKKAMAALPSAEQLKAICSTLAGRVIPAASIGLPSGEATIASGTIVAANATATPATPEFCRVNGSIAPVDPAAQLINFQINLPIAWNGKAVQYGGGGYNGTLITGLAPLRDAASDDPLPLTRGYVTFGTDSGHQASAFAPNSVGQFGLNDEMVVNYAYASYKKVRDVSVNMIGMFYGQPPSRVYYFGGSEGGREGLTMAQRFPADYDGIVSVVPAIQLSMIGGAFLHHEIPQVHGGWIPPAKLGMFAKFVADRCDALDGLVDGVVNNYLACPSHVDLKELRCANGADSGETCLSDAQIATVVALHSPYELPFAVPNGLAAYPQWLYGNEITPDGRSSHMMRWITGTAAPNAAVDIDTSSIHWLYAANFVRFFVAKDALFDPSTFDPNKFRDRLRELSELLDSTNPDLSAFFARGGKLIMRSNTGDLALSPLAAINYFNSVSARVGQAMVDRSARLFISPASTHSGAAASVTDGSPVPTMVDLLDPLDRWVSDGAPPPDALIQTVKENSPPFKLLGSRPMCRYPDYPRYTSGDRLRAESYRCTPSAP
;
A
#
# COMPACT_ATOMS: atom_id res chain seq x y z
N MET A 1 -2.45 -49.28 -27.88
CA MET A 1 -1.64 -50.51 -27.82
C MET A 1 -0.98 -50.52 -26.45
N ASP A 2 -1.65 -51.15 -25.50
CA ASP A 2 -1.14 -52.21 -24.60
C ASP A 2 0.19 -51.96 -23.84
N ALA A 3 0.30 -52.31 -22.56
CA ALA A 3 -0.35 -53.46 -21.91
C ALA A 3 -1.05 -53.17 -20.55
N ILE A 4 -1.85 -54.16 -20.15
CA ILE A 4 -2.69 -54.24 -18.94
C ILE A 4 -2.00 -55.10 -17.87
N VAL A 5 -2.04 -54.67 -16.60
CA VAL A 5 -2.32 -55.40 -15.32
C VAL A 5 -2.44 -54.29 -14.27
N GLY A 6 -3.41 -54.14 -13.36
CA GLY A 6 -4.29 -55.09 -12.65
C GLY A 6 -3.99 -54.95 -11.14
N ALA A 7 -4.69 -54.14 -10.33
CA ALA A 7 -6.09 -54.22 -9.84
C ALA A 7 -6.21 -54.93 -8.47
N ALA A 8 -7.18 -54.48 -7.63
CA ALA A 8 -7.56 -55.00 -6.30
C ALA A 8 -6.56 -54.77 -5.13
N ASP A 9 -6.97 -54.52 -3.87
CA ASP A 9 -8.21 -53.88 -3.39
C ASP A 9 -8.11 -53.37 -1.92
N ALA A 10 -9.14 -52.63 -1.47
CA ALA A 10 -9.66 -52.36 -0.12
C ALA A 10 -8.78 -52.51 1.16
N GLY A 11 -8.88 -51.53 2.09
CA GLY A 11 -8.37 -51.68 3.46
C GLY A 11 -8.43 -50.45 4.39
N CYS A 12 -9.55 -50.29 5.09
CA CYS A 12 -9.84 -49.49 6.31
C CYS A 12 -8.64 -49.12 7.23
N ILE A 13 -8.57 -47.90 7.80
CA ILE A 13 -9.18 -47.46 9.09
C ILE A 13 -8.74 -48.39 10.25
N GLU A 14 -8.09 -47.94 11.33
CA GLU A 14 -8.34 -46.73 12.16
C GLU A 14 -7.07 -46.17 12.84
N ALA A 15 -7.20 -45.07 13.61
CA ALA A 15 -6.10 -44.44 14.38
C ALA A 15 -6.38 -44.43 15.89
N VAL A 16 -5.35 -44.64 16.73
CA VAL A 16 -5.39 -44.40 18.19
C VAL A 16 -4.07 -43.76 18.67
N PHE A 17 -4.17 -42.91 19.69
CA PHE A 17 -3.13 -42.11 20.32
C PHE A 17 -2.34 -42.85 21.44
N VAL A 18 -1.40 -42.08 22.02
CA VAL A 18 -0.94 -42.08 23.43
C VAL A 18 0.49 -42.59 23.65
N ALA A 19 1.23 -41.86 24.48
CA ALA A 19 2.62 -42.13 24.87
C ALA A 19 2.69 -42.68 26.30
N ASP A 20 3.85 -43.24 26.68
CA ASP A 20 4.55 -42.76 27.88
C ASP A 20 6.06 -43.09 27.86
N ARG A 21 6.81 -42.56 28.84
CA ARG A 21 8.22 -42.86 29.13
C ARG A 21 8.35 -44.01 30.16
N PRO A 22 9.57 -44.54 30.34
CA PRO A 22 10.22 -44.31 31.64
C PRO A 22 11.73 -44.04 31.58
N MET A 23 12.29 -43.55 32.69
CA MET A 23 13.74 -43.39 32.92
C MET A 23 14.36 -44.62 33.61
N LYS A 24 15.71 -44.77 33.56
CA LYS A 24 16.55 -44.89 34.79
C LYS A 24 18.09 -44.76 34.58
N VAL A 25 18.64 -43.65 35.08
CA VAL A 25 19.73 -43.49 36.08
C VAL A 25 20.97 -44.42 36.10
N TRP A 26 22.20 -43.87 35.99
CA TRP A 26 23.25 -43.83 37.05
C TRP A 26 24.44 -42.87 36.74
N ARG A 27 25.29 -42.59 37.76
CA ARG A 27 26.53 -41.75 37.80
C ARG A 27 27.69 -42.63 38.37
N PRO A 28 28.85 -42.17 38.92
CA PRO A 28 29.64 -40.90 38.89
C PRO A 28 31.00 -41.15 38.16
N ASP A 29 32.16 -40.47 38.32
CA ASP A 29 32.82 -39.58 39.31
C ASP A 29 33.85 -38.72 38.51
N SER A 30 33.98 -37.38 38.57
CA SER A 30 34.20 -36.34 39.61
C SER A 30 35.68 -35.96 39.89
N ARG A 31 35.86 -34.77 40.50
CA ARG A 31 37.12 -34.04 40.85
C ARG A 31 37.80 -33.26 39.71
N ARG A 32 38.34 -32.05 39.95
CA ARG A 32 38.17 -31.08 41.06
C ARG A 32 38.63 -29.66 40.61
N CYS A 33 38.00 -28.62 41.18
CA CYS A 33 38.55 -27.33 41.66
C CYS A 33 39.68 -26.58 40.90
N SER A 34 39.73 -25.23 40.87
CA SER A 34 38.83 -24.16 41.34
C SER A 34 39.46 -22.78 41.12
N ARG A 35 38.65 -21.73 40.87
CA ARG A 35 38.70 -20.45 41.62
C ARG A 35 37.52 -19.55 41.25
N CYS A 36 37.02 -18.79 42.22
CA CYS A 36 36.01 -17.75 42.03
C CYS A 36 36.62 -16.40 42.42
N THR A 37 36.30 -15.34 41.68
CA THR A 37 36.21 -13.96 42.20
C THR A 37 35.11 -13.25 41.45
N SER A 38 34.22 -12.58 42.18
CA SER A 38 33.13 -11.76 41.67
C SER A 38 33.55 -10.31 41.51
N GLU A 39 33.02 -9.62 40.49
CA GLU A 39 32.66 -8.19 40.66
C GLU A 39 31.50 -7.80 39.73
N ALA A 40 30.79 -6.74 40.09
CA ALA A 40 29.52 -6.30 39.48
C ALA A 40 29.72 -5.13 38.48
N PRO A 41 28.79 -4.88 37.55
CA PRO A 41 29.01 -3.93 36.46
C PRO A 41 29.06 -2.47 36.93
N ARG A 42 30.10 -1.73 36.51
CA ARG A 42 30.20 -0.28 36.75
C ARG A 42 29.32 0.49 35.77
N VAL A 43 28.22 1.07 36.28
CA VAL A 43 27.40 2.04 35.53
C VAL A 43 28.22 3.30 35.24
N ARG A 44 28.50 3.58 33.95
CA ARG A 44 29.06 4.87 33.52
C ARG A 44 27.94 5.87 33.29
N ILE A 45 27.73 6.77 34.24
CA ILE A 45 26.91 7.97 34.03
C ILE A 45 27.73 8.96 33.19
N GLN A 46 27.43 9.06 31.90
CA GLN A 46 28.06 10.05 31.03
C GLN A 46 27.24 11.35 31.04
N ARG A 47 27.65 12.32 31.86
CA ARG A 47 27.10 13.68 31.81
C ARG A 47 27.52 14.33 30.49
N LEU A 48 26.57 14.53 29.58
CA LEU A 48 26.75 15.50 28.50
C LEU A 48 26.56 16.91 29.05
N LEU A 49 27.60 17.74 28.90
CA LEU A 49 27.60 19.14 29.30
C LEU A 49 26.98 19.98 28.17
N VAL A 50 26.04 20.86 28.52
CA VAL A 50 25.52 21.89 27.61
C VAL A 50 26.48 23.08 27.62
N PRO A 51 26.97 23.56 26.46
CA PRO A 51 27.61 24.86 26.34
C PRO A 51 26.55 25.94 26.10
N GLU A 52 26.39 26.88 27.03
CA GLU A 52 25.58 28.09 26.80
C GLU A 52 26.37 29.18 26.05
N GLY A 53 25.65 29.99 25.26
CA GLY A 53 26.08 31.32 24.81
C GLY A 53 26.72 31.35 23.41
N ARG A 54 26.22 32.18 22.48
CA ARG A 54 25.90 33.60 22.68
C ARG A 54 24.76 34.10 21.80
N VAL A 55 23.93 34.96 22.38
CA VAL A 55 23.00 35.84 21.65
C VAL A 55 23.76 37.03 21.08
N ARG A 56 23.46 37.41 19.83
CA ARG A 56 23.54 38.79 19.36
C ARG A 56 22.32 39.11 18.51
N ALA A 57 21.47 40.00 19.02
CA ALA A 57 20.51 40.72 18.20
C ALA A 57 21.16 42.03 17.73
N HIS A 58 20.85 42.46 16.51
CA HIS A 58 20.88 43.88 16.16
C HIS A 58 19.53 44.26 15.54
N LEU A 59 18.95 45.32 16.08
CA LEU A 59 17.76 46.00 15.57
C LEU A 59 18.19 47.29 14.86
N THR A 60 17.21 47.94 14.21
CA THR A 60 17.31 49.25 13.53
C THR A 60 18.10 49.25 12.20
N SER A 61 17.73 50.01 11.17
CA SER A 61 16.62 50.96 11.03
C SER A 61 16.08 51.01 9.59
N ASN A 62 14.76 51.10 9.42
CA ASN A 62 14.14 51.70 8.24
C ASN A 62 14.17 53.24 8.40
N PRO A 63 14.19 54.05 7.33
CA PRO A 63 12.97 54.85 7.11
C PRO A 63 12.63 55.22 5.65
N SER A 64 11.33 55.52 5.48
CA SER A 64 10.74 56.48 4.52
C SER A 64 10.77 56.20 3.02
N ALA A 65 9.78 56.79 2.33
CA ALA A 65 9.51 56.66 0.90
C ALA A 65 9.41 58.07 0.25
N GLU A 66 8.73 58.17 -0.90
CA GLU A 66 8.45 59.38 -1.69
C GLU A 66 9.62 59.94 -2.52
N SER A 67 9.41 60.56 -3.70
CA SER A 67 8.31 60.48 -4.69
C SER A 67 8.76 61.17 -6.01
N LEU A 68 7.81 61.53 -6.89
CA LEU A 68 7.94 62.37 -8.10
C LEU A 68 8.52 61.66 -9.36
N ILE A 69 7.80 61.53 -10.50
CA ILE A 69 7.32 62.50 -11.53
C ILE A 69 8.36 62.71 -12.66
N ASN A 70 8.04 62.69 -13.98
CA ASN A 70 6.75 62.83 -14.67
C ASN A 70 6.71 62.26 -16.12
N ALA A 71 5.49 62.14 -16.70
CA ALA A 71 5.11 62.44 -18.11
C ALA A 71 5.79 61.70 -19.30
N THR A 72 5.28 61.57 -20.54
CA THR A 72 3.96 61.68 -21.26
C THR A 72 4.20 61.09 -22.68
N SER A 73 3.27 60.72 -23.58
CA SER A 73 1.80 60.53 -23.71
C SER A 73 1.56 59.93 -25.13
N GLY A 74 0.44 59.36 -25.56
CA GLY A 74 -0.92 59.18 -25.00
C GLY A 74 -1.89 58.76 -26.12
N VAL A 75 -3.21 59.04 -25.97
CA VAL A 75 -4.15 59.48 -27.05
C VAL A 75 -4.43 58.46 -28.21
N ARG A 76 -5.66 58.04 -28.56
CA ARG A 76 -7.04 58.53 -28.25
C ARG A 76 -8.13 57.47 -28.63
N SER A 77 -9.23 57.39 -27.85
CA SER A 77 -10.68 57.39 -28.25
C SER A 77 -11.25 56.48 -29.39
N MET A 78 -12.51 56.03 -29.45
CA MET A 78 -13.75 56.32 -28.67
C MET A 78 -14.95 55.38 -29.02
N HIS A 79 -16.09 55.58 -28.31
CA HIS A 79 -17.49 55.17 -28.66
C HIS A 79 -17.93 53.70 -28.46
N SER A 80 -19.25 53.40 -28.38
CA SER A 80 -20.20 53.61 -27.25
C SER A 80 -21.62 53.05 -27.56
N ARG A 81 -22.54 53.03 -26.56
CA ARG A 81 -24.00 52.60 -26.57
C ARG A 81 -24.22 51.08 -26.29
N GLN A 82 -24.94 50.65 -25.25
CA GLN A 82 -26.40 50.70 -24.94
C GLN A 82 -27.24 49.69 -25.77
N LEU A 83 -28.30 49.00 -25.28
CA LEU A 83 -29.12 49.14 -24.05
C LEU A 83 -30.02 47.89 -23.82
N LYS A 84 -30.24 47.43 -22.57
CA LYS A 84 -31.56 47.02 -21.94
C LYS A 84 -31.42 46.25 -20.60
N SER A 85 -32.54 45.98 -19.91
CA SER A 85 -32.65 45.77 -18.45
C SER A 85 -33.76 44.79 -18.01
N GLY A 86 -33.69 44.15 -16.83
CA GLY A 86 -34.71 43.13 -16.46
C GLY A 86 -34.99 42.63 -15.02
N ARG A 87 -34.65 43.30 -13.90
CA ARG A 87 -35.13 42.98 -12.50
C ARG A 87 -34.67 41.59 -11.93
N LEU A 88 -34.78 41.25 -10.64
CA LEU A 88 -35.51 41.82 -9.47
C LEU A 88 -34.69 41.69 -8.14
N ASN A 89 -35.14 42.33 -7.05
CA ASN A 89 -34.40 42.50 -5.78
C ASN A 89 -34.55 41.33 -4.77
N TRP A 90 -33.67 41.28 -3.75
CA TRP A 90 -34.00 41.61 -2.33
C TRP A 90 -32.73 41.89 -1.48
N ARG A 91 -32.85 42.17 -0.17
CA ARG A 91 -31.91 43.00 0.63
C ARG A 91 -31.23 42.31 1.83
N ASN A 92 -30.01 42.80 2.10
CA ASN A 92 -29.33 43.05 3.39
C ASN A 92 -29.36 42.03 4.54
N ALA A 93 -28.16 41.68 5.02
CA ALA A 93 -27.83 41.63 6.45
C ALA A 93 -26.39 42.13 6.65
N GLU A 94 -26.12 42.92 7.69
CA GLU A 94 -24.79 43.46 7.99
C GLU A 94 -24.22 42.87 9.30
N GLN A 95 -22.89 42.95 9.38
CA GLN A 95 -21.99 42.89 10.54
C GLN A 95 -22.59 42.74 11.95
N HIS A 96 -21.96 41.88 12.77
CA HIS A 96 -21.36 42.30 14.04
C HIS A 96 -20.41 41.19 14.57
N ALA A 97 -19.36 41.58 15.29
CA ALA A 97 -18.42 40.67 15.93
C ALA A 97 -17.96 41.24 17.28
N ILE A 98 -18.05 40.44 18.36
CA ILE A 98 -17.57 40.75 19.71
C ILE A 98 -16.97 39.47 20.33
N LEU A 99 -15.81 39.62 20.97
CA LEU A 99 -15.16 38.60 21.81
C LEU A 99 -15.73 38.62 23.23
N ILE A 100 -15.61 37.51 23.96
CA ILE A 100 -15.26 37.52 25.40
C ILE A 100 -14.79 36.14 25.88
N ASP A 101 -13.73 36.11 26.67
CA ASP A 101 -13.24 34.96 27.45
C ASP A 101 -13.86 35.01 28.85
N SER A 102 -14.13 33.84 29.44
CA SER A 102 -14.11 33.73 30.91
C SER A 102 -13.87 32.29 31.38
N SER A 103 -12.88 32.13 32.28
CA SER A 103 -12.62 30.89 33.01
C SER A 103 -12.51 31.17 34.52
N LEU A 104 -13.27 30.44 35.34
CA LEU A 104 -13.19 30.42 36.82
C LEU A 104 -13.81 29.08 37.28
N ARG A 105 -13.09 28.16 37.93
CA ARG A 105 -12.43 28.23 39.25
C ARG A 105 -13.38 28.67 40.38
N TRP A 106 -13.68 27.74 41.29
CA TRP A 106 -14.22 28.03 42.62
C TRP A 106 -13.38 27.34 43.71
N HIS A 107 -13.38 27.89 44.92
CA HIS A 107 -12.45 27.51 45.99
C HIS A 107 -13.13 27.42 47.37
N LYS A 108 -12.50 26.66 48.29
CA LYS A 108 -13.03 26.29 49.62
C LYS A 108 -13.34 27.49 50.54
N LYS A 109 -14.38 27.34 51.38
CA LYS A 109 -14.34 27.71 52.81
C LYS A 109 -15.28 26.84 53.66
N ARG A 110 -14.95 26.65 54.94
CA ARG A 110 -15.78 26.02 56.01
C ARG A 110 -16.49 27.14 56.80
N LYS A 111 -17.68 26.94 57.39
CA LYS A 111 -18.00 26.53 58.80
C LYS A 111 -19.51 26.79 59.05
N ASN A 112 -20.26 26.30 60.06
CA ASN A 112 -20.07 25.33 61.18
C ASN A 112 -21.47 24.84 61.66
N GLY A 113 -21.57 23.67 62.33
CA GLY A 113 -22.77 23.25 63.12
C GLY A 113 -23.89 22.54 62.33
N ASP A 114 -24.68 21.62 62.92
CA ASP A 114 -24.59 21.04 64.27
C ASP A 114 -25.25 19.63 64.39
N GLN A 115 -24.96 18.94 65.50
CA GLN A 115 -25.61 17.73 66.07
C GLN A 115 -26.29 16.68 65.16
N MET A 116 -25.70 15.47 65.09
CA MET A 116 -26.25 14.28 65.80
C MET A 116 -25.30 13.07 65.71
N ASN A 117 -25.41 12.15 66.69
CA ASN A 117 -24.47 11.05 66.88
C ASN A 117 -25.18 9.71 67.13
N TYR A 118 -24.65 8.64 66.53
CA TYR A 118 -24.82 7.20 66.84
C TYR A 118 -26.06 6.70 67.62
N ARG A 119 -26.79 5.76 67.00
CA ARG A 119 -27.01 4.40 67.54
C ARG A 119 -27.56 3.42 66.48
N SER A 120 -26.88 2.29 66.34
CA SER A 120 -27.33 1.08 65.60
C SER A 120 -27.77 0.00 66.61
N PRO A 121 -28.24 -1.19 66.21
CA PRO A 121 -28.97 -1.56 64.98
C PRO A 121 -30.30 -2.31 65.30
N LEU A 122 -31.24 -2.41 64.35
CA LEU A 122 -32.06 -3.63 64.12
C LEU A 122 -32.94 -3.50 62.85
N ARG A 123 -33.50 -4.63 62.38
CA ARG A 123 -34.49 -4.77 61.30
C ARG A 123 -34.04 -4.37 59.88
N LEU A 124 -33.28 -5.27 59.24
CA LEU A 124 -33.17 -5.31 57.77
C LEU A 124 -33.16 -6.77 57.28
N ALA A 125 -34.28 -7.46 57.49
CA ALA A 125 -34.48 -8.86 57.13
C ALA A 125 -35.99 -9.19 56.96
N LEU A 126 -36.62 -8.64 55.90
CA LEU A 126 -37.92 -9.09 55.34
C LEU A 126 -38.31 -8.28 54.06
N LEU A 127 -37.37 -8.12 53.12
CA LEU A 127 -37.64 -7.45 51.84
C LEU A 127 -36.70 -7.95 50.72
N ALA A 128 -36.53 -9.28 50.68
CA ALA A 128 -35.64 -9.98 49.76
C ALA A 128 -36.23 -11.34 49.29
N LEU A 129 -37.53 -11.40 49.03
CA LEU A 129 -38.20 -12.62 48.53
C LEU A 129 -39.42 -12.33 47.62
N SER A 130 -39.28 -11.33 46.74
CA SER A 130 -40.35 -10.94 45.78
C SER A 130 -39.85 -10.44 44.43
N ILE A 131 -38.56 -10.57 44.13
CA ILE A 131 -37.95 -10.26 42.82
C ILE A 131 -37.13 -11.47 42.35
N LEU A 132 -37.81 -12.60 42.15
CA LEU A 132 -37.20 -13.87 41.71
C LEU A 132 -38.09 -14.71 40.77
N LEU A 133 -39.13 -14.07 40.21
CA LEU A 133 -40.00 -14.61 39.15
C LEU A 133 -40.25 -13.48 38.15
N GLY A 134 -40.04 -13.71 36.85
CA GLY A 134 -40.38 -12.74 35.80
C GLY A 134 -39.22 -12.07 35.05
N SER A 135 -38.07 -12.72 34.88
CA SER A 135 -37.07 -12.29 33.90
C SER A 135 -36.38 -13.47 33.19
N GLU A 136 -37.16 -14.38 32.61
CA GLU A 136 -36.64 -15.20 31.52
C GLU A 136 -36.31 -14.29 30.35
N THR A 137 -35.04 -13.88 30.29
CA THR A 137 -34.51 -13.23 29.12
C THR A 137 -34.48 -14.29 28.03
N ILE A 138 -35.47 -14.27 27.13
CA ILE A 138 -35.51 -15.18 25.98
C ILE A 138 -34.31 -14.82 25.11
N CYS A 139 -33.18 -15.48 25.40
CA CYS A 139 -32.00 -15.50 24.57
C CYS A 139 -32.33 -16.37 23.36
N ALA A 140 -33.20 -15.82 22.50
CA ALA A 140 -33.55 -16.40 21.22
C ALA A 140 -32.24 -16.54 20.46
N LYS A 141 -31.69 -17.75 20.46
CA LYS A 141 -30.68 -18.19 19.50
C LYS A 141 -31.32 -18.02 18.14
N LYS A 142 -31.13 -16.83 17.56
CA LYS A 142 -31.65 -16.46 16.26
C LYS A 142 -30.97 -17.41 15.29
N ALA A 143 -31.69 -18.49 14.95
CA ALA A 143 -31.13 -19.59 14.20
C ALA A 143 -30.52 -19.01 12.94
N MET A 144 -29.22 -19.19 12.75
CA MET A 144 -28.58 -18.83 11.48
C MET A 144 -29.34 -19.59 10.41
N ALA A 145 -29.93 -18.84 9.48
CA ALA A 145 -30.61 -19.45 8.35
C ALA A 145 -29.59 -20.35 7.64
N ALA A 146 -29.98 -21.59 7.36
CA ALA A 146 -29.13 -22.47 6.58
C ALA A 146 -28.82 -21.79 5.25
N LEU A 147 -27.55 -21.85 4.82
CA LEU A 147 -27.17 -21.35 3.51
C LEU A 147 -28.03 -22.05 2.43
N PRO A 148 -28.45 -21.33 1.37
CA PRO A 148 -29.18 -21.95 0.27
C PRO A 148 -28.38 -23.12 -0.34
N SER A 149 -29.07 -24.14 -0.84
CA SER A 149 -28.43 -25.28 -1.51
C SER A 149 -27.70 -24.83 -2.79
N ALA A 150 -26.77 -25.65 -3.29
CA ALA A 150 -26.05 -25.37 -4.52
C ALA A 150 -27.01 -25.08 -5.71
N GLU A 151 -28.12 -25.81 -5.79
CA GLU A 151 -29.17 -25.65 -6.81
C GLU A 151 -29.90 -24.33 -6.64
N GLN A 152 -30.17 -23.92 -5.39
CA GLN A 152 -30.79 -22.62 -5.08
C GLN A 152 -29.85 -21.47 -5.44
N LEU A 153 -28.56 -21.55 -5.10
CA LEU A 153 -27.55 -20.55 -5.49
C LEU A 153 -27.41 -20.44 -7.02
N LYS A 154 -27.45 -21.57 -7.74
CA LYS A 154 -27.46 -21.60 -9.22
C LYS A 154 -28.71 -20.95 -9.80
N ALA A 155 -29.88 -21.26 -9.25
CA ALA A 155 -31.15 -20.63 -9.66
C ALA A 155 -31.12 -19.11 -9.41
N ILE A 156 -30.72 -18.68 -8.20
CA ILE A 156 -30.59 -17.26 -7.84
C ILE A 156 -29.68 -16.54 -8.84
N CYS A 157 -28.50 -17.10 -9.15
CA CYS A 157 -27.52 -16.53 -10.08
C CYS A 157 -28.14 -16.13 -11.42
N SER A 158 -28.95 -17.01 -12.02
CA SER A 158 -29.62 -16.76 -13.30
C SER A 158 -30.67 -15.62 -13.26
N THR A 159 -31.13 -15.24 -12.06
CA THR A 159 -32.12 -14.15 -11.83
C THR A 159 -31.49 -12.83 -11.38
N LEU A 160 -30.16 -12.71 -11.43
CA LEU A 160 -29.44 -11.50 -11.06
C LEU A 160 -29.36 -10.45 -12.19
N ALA A 161 -29.46 -10.86 -13.45
CA ALA A 161 -29.45 -9.92 -14.59
C ALA A 161 -30.65 -8.96 -14.51
N GLY A 162 -30.41 -7.67 -14.73
CA GLY A 162 -31.42 -6.61 -14.62
C GLY A 162 -31.83 -6.24 -13.18
N ARG A 163 -31.16 -6.79 -12.15
CA ARG A 163 -31.33 -6.31 -10.78
C ARG A 163 -30.67 -4.94 -10.62
N VAL A 164 -31.30 -4.09 -9.83
CA VAL A 164 -30.80 -2.76 -9.46
C VAL A 164 -30.57 -2.72 -7.95
N ILE A 165 -29.43 -2.17 -7.53
CA ILE A 165 -29.16 -1.76 -6.16
C ILE A 165 -29.34 -0.23 -6.12
N PRO A 166 -30.33 0.29 -5.37
CA PRO A 166 -30.58 1.74 -5.32
C PRO A 166 -29.37 2.52 -4.80
N ALA A 167 -29.17 3.74 -5.30
CA ALA A 167 -28.10 4.64 -4.84
C ALA A 167 -28.09 4.82 -3.31
N ALA A 168 -29.27 4.82 -2.66
CA ALA A 168 -29.41 4.90 -1.21
C ALA A 168 -28.85 3.70 -0.41
N SER A 169 -28.45 2.62 -1.09
CA SER A 169 -27.76 1.45 -0.49
C SER A 169 -26.24 1.49 -0.66
N ILE A 170 -25.71 2.56 -1.25
CA ILE A 170 -24.28 2.80 -1.52
C ILE A 170 -23.82 3.95 -0.62
N GLY A 171 -22.75 3.76 0.16
CA GLY A 171 -22.33 4.70 1.21
C GLY A 171 -21.69 6.01 0.75
N LEU A 172 -21.64 6.28 -0.56
CA LEU A 172 -21.07 7.48 -1.17
C LEU A 172 -21.97 7.95 -2.34
N PRO A 173 -21.99 9.25 -2.69
CA PRO A 173 -22.78 9.75 -3.82
C PRO A 173 -22.48 9.02 -5.14
N SER A 174 -23.51 8.42 -5.73
CA SER A 174 -23.54 7.81 -7.06
C SER A 174 -24.97 7.80 -7.59
N GLY A 175 -25.15 7.42 -8.85
CA GLY A 175 -26.41 6.86 -9.31
C GLY A 175 -26.62 5.43 -8.77
N GLU A 176 -27.61 4.72 -9.30
CA GLU A 176 -27.86 3.32 -8.98
C GLU A 176 -26.81 2.36 -9.58
N ALA A 177 -26.72 1.15 -9.04
CA ALA A 177 -25.89 0.08 -9.59
C ALA A 177 -26.75 -0.99 -10.26
N THR A 178 -26.43 -1.30 -11.51
CA THR A 178 -27.21 -2.24 -12.36
C THR A 178 -26.39 -3.49 -12.65
N ILE A 179 -26.99 -4.65 -12.38
CA ILE A 179 -26.40 -5.94 -12.66
C ILE A 179 -26.64 -6.31 -14.12
N ALA A 180 -25.59 -6.25 -14.94
CA ALA A 180 -25.66 -6.56 -16.37
C ALA A 180 -25.82 -8.07 -16.62
N SER A 181 -25.19 -8.92 -15.79
CA SER A 181 -25.34 -10.38 -15.88
C SER A 181 -25.05 -11.09 -14.56
N GLY A 182 -25.69 -12.26 -14.39
CA GLY A 182 -25.25 -13.31 -13.47
C GLY A 182 -25.14 -14.62 -14.25
N THR A 183 -23.98 -15.29 -14.20
CA THR A 183 -23.69 -16.50 -14.97
C THR A 183 -22.97 -17.51 -14.10
N ILE A 184 -23.47 -18.75 -14.03
CA ILE A 184 -22.73 -19.85 -13.39
C ILE A 184 -21.55 -20.26 -14.28
N VAL A 185 -20.36 -20.24 -13.69
CA VAL A 185 -19.11 -20.73 -14.26
C VAL A 185 -18.82 -22.07 -13.59
N ALA A 186 -18.68 -23.12 -14.40
CA ALA A 186 -18.36 -24.46 -13.93
C ALA A 186 -16.96 -24.52 -13.30
N ALA A 187 -16.76 -25.46 -12.36
CA ALA A 187 -15.45 -25.72 -11.79
C ALA A 187 -14.45 -26.18 -12.87
N ASN A 188 -13.20 -25.72 -12.77
CA ASN A 188 -12.11 -26.15 -13.63
C ASN A 188 -10.95 -26.68 -12.77
N ALA A 189 -10.96 -27.99 -12.54
CA ALA A 189 -9.91 -28.70 -11.82
C ALA A 189 -8.61 -28.89 -12.62
N THR A 190 -8.61 -28.57 -13.92
CA THR A 190 -7.44 -28.66 -14.81
C THR A 190 -6.76 -27.31 -15.06
N ALA A 191 -7.36 -26.20 -14.62
CA ALA A 191 -6.70 -24.91 -14.55
C ALA A 191 -5.60 -24.94 -13.47
N THR A 192 -4.58 -24.10 -13.62
CA THR A 192 -3.60 -23.84 -12.54
C THR A 192 -3.54 -22.34 -12.23
N PRO A 193 -3.86 -21.92 -10.99
CA PRO A 193 -4.52 -22.73 -9.95
C PRO A 193 -5.95 -23.13 -10.36
N ALA A 194 -6.47 -24.22 -9.80
CA ALA A 194 -7.82 -24.72 -10.11
C ALA A 194 -8.91 -23.75 -9.60
N THR A 195 -10.03 -23.65 -10.33
CA THR A 195 -11.19 -22.80 -9.93
C THR A 195 -12.40 -23.65 -9.50
N PRO A 196 -13.15 -23.22 -8.47
CA PRO A 196 -14.40 -23.88 -8.07
C PRO A 196 -15.55 -23.51 -9.02
N GLU A 197 -16.76 -24.02 -8.75
CA GLU A 197 -17.99 -23.53 -9.38
C GLU A 197 -18.44 -22.24 -8.67
N PHE A 198 -18.82 -21.21 -9.44
CA PHE A 198 -19.21 -19.90 -8.90
C PHE A 198 -20.21 -19.17 -9.79
N CYS A 199 -21.00 -18.26 -9.20
CA CYS A 199 -21.74 -17.26 -9.95
C CYS A 199 -20.82 -16.06 -10.24
N ARG A 200 -20.49 -15.82 -11.51
CA ARG A 200 -19.87 -14.56 -11.95
C ARG A 200 -20.97 -13.53 -12.19
N VAL A 201 -20.82 -12.37 -11.56
CA VAL A 201 -21.71 -11.23 -11.68
C VAL A 201 -20.94 -10.06 -12.26
N ASN A 202 -21.40 -9.49 -13.37
CA ASN A 202 -20.86 -8.26 -13.94
C ASN A 202 -21.92 -7.15 -13.84
N GLY A 203 -21.50 -5.94 -13.53
CA GLY A 203 -22.39 -4.78 -13.45
C GLY A 203 -21.65 -3.45 -13.47
N SER A 204 -22.41 -2.37 -13.37
CA SER A 204 -21.89 -1.01 -13.35
C SER A 204 -22.66 -0.12 -12.38
N ILE A 205 -22.00 0.93 -11.88
CA ILE A 205 -22.59 1.99 -11.06
C ILE A 205 -22.61 3.27 -11.90
N ALA A 206 -23.76 3.93 -11.97
CA ALA A 206 -23.89 5.21 -12.64
C ALA A 206 -23.16 6.32 -11.87
N PRO A 207 -22.50 7.27 -12.56
CA PRO A 207 -21.90 8.44 -11.93
C PRO A 207 -22.97 9.44 -11.44
N VAL A 208 -22.54 10.48 -10.72
CA VAL A 208 -23.33 11.67 -10.42
C VAL A 208 -23.18 12.71 -11.53
N ASP A 209 -21.95 12.88 -12.04
CA ASP A 209 -21.65 13.70 -13.21
C ASP A 209 -21.97 12.94 -14.51
N PRO A 210 -22.89 13.43 -15.37
CA PRO A 210 -23.21 12.79 -16.66
C PRO A 210 -22.06 12.86 -17.69
N ALA A 211 -20.98 13.62 -17.43
CA ALA A 211 -19.76 13.60 -18.24
C ALA A 211 -18.71 12.59 -17.75
N ALA A 212 -18.88 12.00 -16.57
CA ALA A 212 -18.03 10.92 -16.07
C ALA A 212 -18.44 9.56 -16.66
N GLN A 213 -17.53 8.59 -16.63
CA GLN A 213 -17.80 7.22 -17.07
C GLN A 213 -18.44 6.38 -15.95
N LEU A 214 -19.04 5.25 -16.34
CA LEU A 214 -19.54 4.24 -15.40
C LEU A 214 -18.40 3.66 -14.56
N ILE A 215 -18.69 3.28 -13.31
CA ILE A 215 -17.81 2.42 -12.52
C ILE A 215 -18.19 0.98 -12.82
N ASN A 216 -17.36 0.22 -13.55
CA ASN A 216 -17.64 -1.20 -13.79
C ASN A 216 -17.10 -2.06 -12.64
N PHE A 217 -17.75 -3.19 -12.40
CA PHE A 217 -17.34 -4.18 -11.39
C PHE A 217 -17.62 -5.61 -11.82
N GLN A 218 -16.85 -6.53 -11.22
CA GLN A 218 -17.12 -7.97 -11.26
C GLN A 218 -17.09 -8.53 -9.83
N ILE A 219 -18.03 -9.44 -9.53
CA ILE A 219 -18.13 -10.17 -8.26
C ILE A 219 -18.22 -11.66 -8.59
N ASN A 220 -17.44 -12.49 -7.89
CA ASN A 220 -17.42 -13.94 -8.05
C ASN A 220 -17.91 -14.57 -6.74
N LEU A 221 -19.09 -15.18 -6.79
CA LEU A 221 -19.78 -15.77 -5.63
C LEU A 221 -19.62 -17.31 -5.69
N PRO A 222 -18.66 -17.92 -4.96
CA PRO A 222 -18.45 -19.36 -5.01
C PRO A 222 -19.64 -20.14 -4.43
N ILE A 223 -19.98 -21.27 -5.05
CA ILE A 223 -21.05 -22.15 -4.52
C ILE A 223 -20.65 -22.73 -3.16
N ALA A 224 -19.36 -23.06 -2.98
CA ALA A 224 -18.76 -23.40 -1.69
C ALA A 224 -18.19 -22.13 -1.03
N TRP A 225 -19.03 -21.38 -0.33
CA TRP A 225 -18.64 -20.12 0.34
C TRP A 225 -18.14 -20.34 1.78
N ASN A 226 -17.01 -19.72 2.13
CA ASN A 226 -16.39 -19.80 3.46
C ASN A 226 -16.88 -18.72 4.45
N GLY A 227 -17.88 -17.92 4.07
CA GLY A 227 -18.42 -16.83 4.89
C GLY A 227 -17.62 -15.52 4.83
N LYS A 228 -16.58 -15.43 4.00
CA LYS A 228 -15.66 -14.27 3.91
C LYS A 228 -15.62 -13.71 2.47
N ALA A 229 -15.13 -12.49 2.31
CA ALA A 229 -14.96 -11.85 1.01
C ALA A 229 -13.61 -11.11 0.91
N VAL A 230 -13.07 -10.92 -0.29
CA VAL A 230 -11.85 -10.13 -0.54
C VAL A 230 -12.01 -9.25 -1.79
N GLN A 231 -11.73 -7.97 -1.63
CA GLN A 231 -11.59 -7.04 -2.74
C GLN A 231 -10.16 -7.09 -3.28
N TYR A 232 -10.03 -7.16 -4.60
CA TYR A 232 -8.77 -6.98 -5.31
C TYR A 232 -8.61 -5.51 -5.72
N GLY A 233 -7.43 -4.97 -5.46
CA GLY A 233 -6.97 -3.69 -6.02
C GLY A 233 -6.37 -3.81 -7.41
N GLY A 234 -6.11 -2.66 -8.03
CA GLY A 234 -5.57 -2.56 -9.38
C GLY A 234 -4.09 -2.18 -9.47
N GLY A 235 -3.72 -1.41 -10.50
CA GLY A 235 -2.34 -1.06 -10.84
C GLY A 235 -2.26 0.12 -11.82
N GLY A 236 -1.19 0.91 -11.71
CA GLY A 236 -1.00 2.09 -12.57
C GLY A 236 -2.01 3.19 -12.26
N TYR A 237 -2.57 3.83 -13.30
CA TYR A 237 -3.72 4.73 -13.13
C TYR A 237 -5.08 4.00 -13.18
N ASN A 238 -5.10 2.66 -13.14
CA ASN A 238 -6.30 1.84 -13.33
C ASN A 238 -7.00 2.11 -14.68
N GLY A 239 -8.33 2.09 -14.72
CA GLY A 239 -9.12 2.10 -15.95
C GLY A 239 -9.28 0.72 -16.61
N THR A 240 -8.92 -0.36 -15.92
CA THR A 240 -9.07 -1.75 -16.39
C THR A 240 -9.82 -2.55 -15.33
N LEU A 241 -10.88 -3.27 -15.73
CA LEU A 241 -11.73 -4.00 -14.79
C LEU A 241 -10.97 -5.12 -14.07
N ILE A 242 -10.72 -4.92 -12.78
CA ILE A 242 -10.16 -5.95 -11.90
C ILE A 242 -11.21 -7.02 -11.62
N THR A 243 -10.99 -8.22 -12.15
CA THR A 243 -11.98 -9.31 -12.16
C THR A 243 -12.06 -10.11 -10.85
N GLY A 244 -11.07 -9.99 -9.97
CA GLY A 244 -10.94 -10.83 -8.76
C GLY A 244 -10.64 -12.31 -9.03
N LEU A 245 -10.26 -12.67 -10.26
CA LEU A 245 -9.97 -14.07 -10.67
C LEU A 245 -8.47 -14.39 -10.82
N ALA A 246 -7.60 -13.39 -10.72
CA ALA A 246 -6.16 -13.58 -10.84
C ALA A 246 -5.53 -14.16 -9.55
N PRO A 247 -4.35 -14.79 -9.64
CA PRO A 247 -3.49 -15.02 -8.46
C PRO A 247 -3.26 -13.74 -7.67
N LEU A 248 -2.99 -13.89 -6.37
CA LEU A 248 -2.62 -12.77 -5.51
C LEU A 248 -1.24 -12.23 -5.92
N ARG A 249 -1.01 -10.93 -5.74
CA ARG A 249 0.30 -10.30 -6.02
C ARG A 249 1.40 -10.98 -5.18
N ASP A 250 2.46 -11.37 -5.86
CA ASP A 250 3.65 -12.05 -5.32
C ASP A 250 3.35 -13.43 -4.65
N ALA A 251 2.22 -14.08 -4.95
CA ALA A 251 1.96 -15.48 -4.57
C ALA A 251 2.57 -16.49 -5.57
N ALA A 252 2.73 -17.76 -5.16
CA ALA A 252 3.28 -18.81 -6.01
C ALA A 252 2.27 -19.32 -7.05
N SER A 253 2.77 -19.88 -8.17
CA SER A 253 1.95 -20.33 -9.32
C SER A 253 0.93 -21.44 -9.00
N ASP A 254 1.15 -22.16 -7.91
CA ASP A 254 0.36 -23.25 -7.36
C ASP A 254 -0.44 -22.85 -6.09
N ASP A 255 -0.27 -21.63 -5.57
CA ASP A 255 -1.04 -21.17 -4.41
C ASP A 255 -2.53 -21.06 -4.76
N PRO A 256 -3.45 -21.66 -3.98
CA PRO A 256 -4.88 -21.62 -4.31
C PRO A 256 -5.42 -20.18 -4.37
N LEU A 257 -6.21 -19.86 -5.39
CA LEU A 257 -6.88 -18.56 -5.48
C LEU A 257 -7.81 -18.35 -4.26
N PRO A 258 -8.04 -17.12 -3.79
CA PRO A 258 -9.03 -16.85 -2.75
C PRO A 258 -10.43 -17.39 -3.09
N LEU A 259 -10.82 -17.33 -4.37
CA LEU A 259 -12.07 -17.94 -4.83
C LEU A 259 -12.11 -19.45 -4.56
N THR A 260 -11.01 -20.15 -4.83
CA THR A 260 -10.82 -21.60 -4.57
C THR A 260 -10.76 -21.94 -3.08
N ARG A 261 -10.32 -21.00 -2.24
CA ARG A 261 -10.43 -21.06 -0.77
C ARG A 261 -11.83 -20.72 -0.25
N GLY A 262 -12.79 -20.47 -1.15
CA GLY A 262 -14.19 -20.18 -0.85
C GLY A 262 -14.51 -18.72 -0.51
N TYR A 263 -13.60 -17.76 -0.71
CA TYR A 263 -13.91 -16.34 -0.53
C TYR A 263 -14.74 -15.83 -1.72
N VAL A 264 -15.69 -14.92 -1.45
CA VAL A 264 -16.23 -14.06 -2.53
C VAL A 264 -15.12 -13.12 -2.97
N THR A 265 -14.77 -13.11 -4.26
CA THR A 265 -13.75 -12.19 -4.80
C THR A 265 -14.39 -11.13 -5.69
N PHE A 266 -13.95 -9.89 -5.59
CA PHE A 266 -14.53 -8.79 -6.38
C PHE A 266 -13.52 -7.67 -6.66
N GLY A 267 -13.81 -6.84 -7.66
CA GLY A 267 -12.98 -5.71 -8.06
C GLY A 267 -13.71 -4.76 -9.02
N THR A 268 -13.01 -3.70 -9.43
CA THR A 268 -13.55 -2.58 -10.23
C THR A 268 -12.53 -2.08 -11.26
N ASP A 269 -12.96 -1.25 -12.20
CA ASP A 269 -12.08 -0.50 -13.13
C ASP A 269 -11.60 0.85 -12.58
N SER A 270 -11.97 1.17 -11.33
CA SER A 270 -11.76 2.45 -10.62
C SER A 270 -12.66 3.63 -11.02
N GLY A 271 -13.66 3.42 -11.88
CA GLY A 271 -14.57 4.50 -12.32
C GLY A 271 -14.18 5.19 -13.62
N HIS A 272 -13.37 4.53 -14.44
CA HIS A 272 -13.14 4.91 -15.83
C HIS A 272 -12.67 3.69 -16.64
N GLN A 273 -12.57 3.83 -17.95
CA GLN A 273 -12.11 2.81 -18.88
C GLN A 273 -10.93 3.37 -19.69
N ALA A 274 -9.73 2.88 -19.44
CA ALA A 274 -8.49 3.37 -20.06
C ALA A 274 -8.51 3.25 -21.60
N SER A 275 -9.24 2.28 -22.14
CA SER A 275 -9.47 2.09 -23.58
C SER A 275 -10.26 3.22 -24.26
N ALA A 276 -10.79 4.19 -23.51
CA ALA A 276 -11.39 5.41 -24.05
C ALA A 276 -10.35 6.51 -24.39
N PHE A 277 -9.07 6.31 -24.04
CA PHE A 277 -8.00 7.28 -24.21
C PHE A 277 -6.88 6.73 -25.10
N ALA A 278 -6.02 7.60 -25.63
CA ALA A 278 -4.85 7.17 -26.38
C ALA A 278 -3.81 6.51 -25.43
N PRO A 279 -3.04 5.50 -25.88
CA PRO A 279 -2.05 4.82 -25.03
C PRO A 279 -0.96 5.70 -24.41
N ASN A 280 -0.62 6.85 -25.03
CA ASN A 280 0.29 7.85 -24.45
C ASN A 280 -0.41 8.86 -23.52
N SER A 281 -1.74 8.82 -23.44
CA SER A 281 -2.61 9.72 -22.68
C SER A 281 -3.40 8.98 -21.58
N VAL A 282 -2.82 7.96 -20.97
CA VAL A 282 -3.44 7.14 -19.90
C VAL A 282 -3.99 7.93 -18.71
N GLY A 283 -3.47 9.12 -18.44
CA GLY A 283 -3.95 10.01 -17.39
C GLY A 283 -5.13 10.91 -17.78
N GLN A 284 -5.63 10.85 -19.02
CA GLN A 284 -6.58 11.83 -19.58
C GLN A 284 -7.94 11.89 -18.85
N PHE A 285 -8.34 10.83 -18.14
CA PHE A 285 -9.49 10.90 -17.22
C PHE A 285 -9.31 11.94 -16.11
N GLY A 286 -8.07 12.32 -15.78
CA GLY A 286 -7.71 13.35 -14.81
C GLY A 286 -8.36 14.71 -15.06
N LEU A 287 -8.84 14.96 -16.29
CA LEU A 287 -9.61 16.14 -16.65
C LEU A 287 -11.01 16.17 -16.00
N ASN A 288 -11.64 15.01 -15.71
CA ASN A 288 -12.94 14.90 -15.05
C ASN A 288 -12.79 14.64 -13.54
N ASP A 289 -13.40 15.47 -12.70
CA ASP A 289 -13.16 15.42 -11.25
C ASP A 289 -13.90 14.27 -10.53
N GLU A 290 -15.06 13.78 -11.00
CA GLU A 290 -15.65 12.55 -10.44
C GLU A 290 -14.79 11.33 -10.81
N MET A 291 -14.24 11.26 -12.02
CA MET A 291 -13.35 10.15 -12.42
C MET A 291 -12.06 10.15 -11.58
N VAL A 292 -11.51 11.33 -11.24
CA VAL A 292 -10.40 11.44 -10.27
C VAL A 292 -10.83 11.01 -8.86
N VAL A 293 -12.00 11.41 -8.36
CA VAL A 293 -12.49 11.01 -7.02
C VAL A 293 -12.78 9.51 -6.94
N ASN A 294 -13.33 8.92 -8.01
CA ASN A 294 -13.57 7.50 -8.13
C ASN A 294 -12.24 6.71 -8.12
N TYR A 295 -11.23 7.15 -8.88
CA TYR A 295 -9.88 6.61 -8.86
C TYR A 295 -9.17 6.80 -7.50
N ALA A 296 -9.34 7.96 -6.86
CA ALA A 296 -8.72 8.28 -5.58
C ALA A 296 -9.18 7.35 -4.45
N TYR A 297 -10.49 7.15 -4.31
CA TYR A 297 -11.06 6.29 -3.27
C TYR A 297 -12.49 5.80 -3.52
N ALA A 298 -13.31 6.54 -4.27
CA ALA A 298 -14.76 6.36 -4.18
C ALA A 298 -15.28 5.10 -4.89
N SER A 299 -14.67 4.68 -6.00
CA SER A 299 -15.07 3.48 -6.74
C SER A 299 -14.98 2.22 -5.86
N TYR A 300 -13.87 2.04 -5.16
CA TYR A 300 -13.60 0.87 -4.34
C TYR A 300 -14.63 0.71 -3.21
N LYS A 301 -14.94 1.81 -2.51
CA LYS A 301 -15.99 1.87 -1.48
C LYS A 301 -17.39 1.63 -2.08
N LYS A 302 -17.74 2.30 -3.19
CA LYS A 302 -19.04 2.12 -3.87
C LYS A 302 -19.26 0.65 -4.27
N VAL A 303 -18.25 0.02 -4.87
CA VAL A 303 -18.29 -1.38 -5.32
C VAL A 303 -18.24 -2.38 -4.16
N ARG A 304 -17.56 -2.06 -3.05
CA ARG A 304 -17.64 -2.85 -1.82
C ARG A 304 -19.05 -2.90 -1.25
N ASP A 305 -19.75 -1.76 -1.20
CA ASP A 305 -21.11 -1.73 -0.65
C ASP A 305 -22.11 -2.46 -1.56
N VAL A 306 -21.99 -2.29 -2.88
CA VAL A 306 -22.68 -3.13 -3.89
C VAL A 306 -22.42 -4.62 -3.63
N SER A 307 -21.16 -5.01 -3.41
CA SER A 307 -20.78 -6.41 -3.19
C SER A 307 -21.35 -6.98 -1.88
N VAL A 308 -21.34 -6.22 -0.77
CA VAL A 308 -21.94 -6.65 0.50
C VAL A 308 -23.46 -6.84 0.37
N ASN A 309 -24.15 -5.96 -0.36
CA ASN A 309 -25.58 -6.15 -0.66
C ASN A 309 -25.82 -7.41 -1.51
N MET A 310 -25.01 -7.65 -2.56
CA MET A 310 -25.12 -8.85 -3.39
C MET A 310 -24.84 -10.14 -2.63
N ILE A 311 -23.85 -10.17 -1.72
CA ILE A 311 -23.57 -11.32 -0.84
C ILE A 311 -24.80 -11.61 0.04
N GLY A 312 -25.39 -10.57 0.65
CA GLY A 312 -26.62 -10.69 1.44
C GLY A 312 -27.81 -11.22 0.64
N MET A 313 -27.99 -10.78 -0.60
CA MET A 313 -29.04 -11.27 -1.51
C MET A 313 -28.81 -12.72 -1.98
N PHE A 314 -27.56 -13.13 -2.19
CA PHE A 314 -27.21 -14.43 -2.77
C PHE A 314 -27.18 -15.55 -1.73
N TYR A 315 -26.57 -15.32 -0.57
CA TYR A 315 -26.42 -16.33 0.49
C TYR A 315 -27.41 -16.15 1.65
N GLY A 316 -28.26 -15.12 1.64
CA GLY A 316 -29.20 -14.80 2.71
C GLY A 316 -28.57 -14.16 3.96
N GLN A 317 -27.26 -13.92 3.97
CA GLN A 317 -26.53 -13.28 5.08
C GLN A 317 -25.31 -12.47 4.58
N PRO A 318 -24.92 -11.38 5.26
CA PRO A 318 -23.72 -10.61 4.93
C PRO A 318 -22.43 -11.40 5.19
N PRO A 319 -21.27 -10.98 4.63
CA PRO A 319 -20.00 -11.60 4.94
C PRO A 319 -19.59 -11.38 6.41
N SER A 320 -19.02 -12.41 7.02
CA SER A 320 -18.48 -12.36 8.40
C SER A 320 -17.16 -11.59 8.50
N ARG A 321 -16.42 -11.52 7.39
CA ARG A 321 -15.18 -10.75 7.20
C ARG A 321 -15.08 -10.23 5.77
N VAL A 322 -14.61 -8.98 5.63
CA VAL A 322 -14.24 -8.40 4.34
C VAL A 322 -12.77 -8.01 4.35
N TYR A 323 -12.01 -8.56 3.40
CA TYR A 323 -10.59 -8.29 3.21
C TYR A 323 -10.36 -7.37 2.03
N TYR A 324 -9.19 -6.72 2.01
CA TYR A 324 -8.67 -6.03 0.85
C TYR A 324 -7.27 -6.57 0.53
N PHE A 325 -6.96 -6.79 -0.75
CA PHE A 325 -5.63 -7.20 -1.21
C PHE A 325 -5.26 -6.44 -2.48
N GLY A 326 -4.15 -5.70 -2.46
CA GLY A 326 -3.67 -4.99 -3.65
C GLY A 326 -2.16 -4.78 -3.66
N GLY A 327 -1.61 -4.58 -4.86
CA GLY A 327 -0.22 -4.21 -5.07
C GLY A 327 -0.10 -2.94 -5.92
N SER A 328 1.00 -2.19 -5.83
CA SER A 328 1.19 -0.95 -6.60
C SER A 328 0.13 0.12 -6.23
N GLU A 329 -0.60 0.65 -7.20
CA GLU A 329 -1.82 1.43 -6.98
C GLU A 329 -2.83 0.69 -6.10
N GLY A 330 -3.10 -0.61 -6.32
CA GLY A 330 -3.89 -1.43 -5.41
C GLY A 330 -3.37 -1.43 -3.96
N GLY A 331 -2.05 -1.26 -3.77
CA GLY A 331 -1.47 -1.08 -2.45
C GLY A 331 -1.84 0.27 -1.81
N ARG A 332 -1.89 1.36 -2.60
CA ARG A 332 -2.36 2.70 -2.20
C ARG A 332 -3.87 2.69 -1.92
N GLU A 333 -4.67 2.13 -2.83
CA GLU A 333 -6.11 1.93 -2.67
C GLU A 333 -6.44 1.29 -1.30
N GLY A 334 -5.78 0.19 -0.94
CA GLY A 334 -5.98 -0.51 0.33
C GLY A 334 -5.62 0.34 1.56
N LEU A 335 -4.52 1.09 1.53
CA LEU A 335 -4.18 2.02 2.61
C LEU A 335 -5.18 3.19 2.70
N THR A 336 -5.68 3.67 1.57
CA THR A 336 -6.74 4.68 1.51
C THR A 336 -8.04 4.16 2.12
N MET A 337 -8.39 2.89 1.91
CA MET A 337 -9.53 2.24 2.57
C MET A 337 -9.34 2.18 4.09
N ALA A 338 -8.15 1.85 4.58
CA ALA A 338 -7.85 1.85 6.02
C ALA A 338 -8.03 3.25 6.66
N GLN A 339 -7.65 4.30 5.94
CA GLN A 339 -7.66 5.70 6.42
C GLN A 339 -9.04 6.36 6.32
N ARG A 340 -9.75 6.18 5.19
CA ARG A 340 -11.04 6.84 4.92
C ARG A 340 -12.25 5.99 5.35
N PHE A 341 -12.14 4.67 5.29
CA PHE A 341 -13.24 3.72 5.51
C PHE A 341 -12.88 2.59 6.51
N PRO A 342 -12.37 2.92 7.71
CA PRO A 342 -11.82 1.95 8.67
C PRO A 342 -12.81 0.86 9.08
N ALA A 343 -14.12 1.12 9.00
CA ALA A 343 -15.18 0.20 9.36
C ALA A 343 -15.50 -0.87 8.29
N ASP A 344 -15.05 -0.70 7.04
CA ASP A 344 -15.56 -1.50 5.92
C ASP A 344 -14.77 -2.78 5.60
N TYR A 345 -13.55 -2.89 6.14
CA TYR A 345 -12.63 -4.03 5.96
C TYR A 345 -12.03 -4.45 7.31
N ASP A 346 -11.76 -5.74 7.48
CA ASP A 346 -11.24 -6.32 8.73
C ASP A 346 -9.74 -6.67 8.63
N GLY A 347 -9.25 -6.92 7.41
CA GLY A 347 -7.84 -7.13 7.13
C GLY A 347 -7.45 -6.59 5.76
N ILE A 348 -6.24 -6.05 5.65
CA ILE A 348 -5.72 -5.42 4.43
C ILE A 348 -4.30 -5.92 4.16
N VAL A 349 -4.05 -6.41 2.93
CA VAL A 349 -2.70 -6.58 2.38
C VAL A 349 -2.39 -5.45 1.40
N SER A 350 -1.25 -4.80 1.58
CA SER A 350 -0.76 -3.70 0.75
C SER A 350 0.68 -3.97 0.32
N VAL A 351 0.86 -4.37 -0.95
CA VAL A 351 2.18 -4.72 -1.52
C VAL A 351 2.69 -3.55 -2.36
N VAL A 352 3.95 -3.13 -2.17
CA VAL A 352 4.59 -2.01 -2.90
C VAL A 352 3.64 -0.81 -3.15
N PRO A 353 3.09 -0.17 -2.11
CA PRO A 353 2.02 0.82 -2.28
C PRO A 353 2.49 2.17 -2.88
N ALA A 354 1.70 2.73 -3.79
CA ALA A 354 1.91 4.06 -4.38
C ALA A 354 1.48 5.21 -3.44
N ILE A 355 2.04 5.26 -2.22
CA ILE A 355 1.52 6.06 -1.08
C ILE A 355 1.41 7.57 -1.37
N GLN A 356 2.42 8.16 -2.02
CA GLN A 356 2.57 9.60 -2.24
C GLN A 356 2.35 9.96 -3.71
N LEU A 357 1.20 9.55 -4.23
CA LEU A 357 0.85 9.64 -5.66
C LEU A 357 0.85 11.09 -6.20
N SER A 358 0.53 12.08 -5.36
CA SER A 358 0.58 13.49 -5.76
C SER A 358 2.02 14.04 -5.93
N MET A 359 2.99 13.41 -5.26
CA MET A 359 4.40 13.80 -5.28
C MET A 359 5.21 12.98 -6.30
N ILE A 360 4.79 11.75 -6.58
CA ILE A 360 5.61 10.82 -7.37
C ILE A 360 5.83 11.28 -8.82
N GLY A 361 4.88 12.00 -9.43
CA GLY A 361 5.09 12.60 -10.75
C GLY A 361 6.22 13.63 -10.77
N GLY A 362 6.43 14.37 -9.66
CA GLY A 362 7.58 15.26 -9.50
C GLY A 362 8.88 14.50 -9.23
N ALA A 363 8.81 13.43 -8.43
CA ALA A 363 9.97 12.56 -8.14
C ALA A 363 10.45 11.79 -9.38
N PHE A 364 9.54 11.39 -10.26
CA PHE A 364 9.86 10.87 -11.59
C PHE A 364 10.57 11.93 -12.45
N LEU A 365 10.01 13.15 -12.55
CA LEU A 365 10.67 14.23 -13.29
C LEU A 365 12.05 14.58 -12.72
N HIS A 366 12.29 14.40 -11.42
CA HIS A 366 13.59 14.70 -10.81
C HIS A 366 14.77 14.00 -11.52
N HIS A 367 14.63 12.73 -11.89
CA HIS A 367 15.64 11.98 -12.65
C HIS A 367 15.40 11.95 -14.17
N GLU A 368 14.18 12.18 -14.66
CA GLU A 368 13.92 12.25 -16.11
C GLU A 368 14.45 13.54 -16.77
N ILE A 369 14.37 14.68 -16.08
CA ILE A 369 14.85 15.97 -16.61
C ILE A 369 16.35 15.95 -16.96
N PRO A 370 17.25 15.40 -16.10
CA PRO A 370 18.62 15.09 -16.49
C PRO A 370 18.75 14.29 -17.79
N GLN A 371 17.88 13.29 -18.03
CA GLN A 371 17.92 12.48 -19.26
C GLN A 371 17.54 13.27 -20.51
N VAL A 372 16.53 14.15 -20.44
CA VAL A 372 16.18 15.10 -21.51
C VAL A 372 17.37 16.01 -21.85
N HIS A 373 18.20 16.35 -20.87
CA HIS A 373 19.35 17.24 -21.02
C HIS A 373 20.69 16.50 -21.24
N GLY A 374 20.65 15.34 -21.90
CA GLY A 374 21.84 14.59 -22.31
C GLY A 374 22.41 13.63 -21.25
N GLY A 375 21.77 13.53 -20.09
CA GLY A 375 22.08 12.55 -19.05
C GLY A 375 21.46 11.17 -19.27
N TRP A 376 20.88 10.91 -20.45
CA TRP A 376 20.26 9.62 -20.76
C TRP A 376 21.26 8.48 -20.68
N ILE A 377 20.85 7.39 -20.02
CA ILE A 377 21.67 6.20 -19.79
C ILE A 377 21.19 5.12 -20.79
N PRO A 378 21.93 4.87 -21.89
CA PRO A 378 21.52 3.85 -22.85
C PRO A 378 21.57 2.44 -22.22
N PRO A 379 20.66 1.52 -22.58
CA PRO A 379 20.55 0.19 -21.95
C PRO A 379 21.86 -0.62 -21.88
N ALA A 380 22.79 -0.43 -22.83
CA ALA A 380 24.10 -1.07 -22.83
C ALA A 380 24.95 -0.77 -21.57
N LYS A 381 24.79 0.41 -20.95
CA LYS A 381 25.51 0.78 -19.72
C LYS A 381 24.96 0.12 -18.46
N LEU A 382 23.74 -0.40 -18.49
CA LEU A 382 23.08 -0.92 -17.29
C LEU A 382 23.79 -2.15 -16.71
N GLY A 383 24.40 -3.00 -17.55
CA GLY A 383 25.19 -4.16 -17.09
C GLY A 383 26.47 -3.75 -16.34
N MET A 384 27.14 -2.70 -16.80
CA MET A 384 28.31 -2.13 -16.13
C MET A 384 27.91 -1.52 -14.77
N PHE A 385 26.81 -0.75 -14.73
CA PHE A 385 26.31 -0.12 -13.52
C PHE A 385 25.81 -1.14 -12.48
N ALA A 386 25.05 -2.16 -12.89
CA ALA A 386 24.62 -3.26 -12.02
C ALA A 386 25.80 -4.01 -11.38
N LYS A 387 26.83 -4.33 -12.18
CA LYS A 387 28.04 -4.98 -11.68
C LYS A 387 28.77 -4.10 -10.66
N PHE A 388 28.90 -2.80 -10.93
CA PHE A 388 29.53 -1.85 -10.01
C PHE A 388 28.79 -1.80 -8.65
N VAL A 389 27.46 -1.77 -8.67
CA VAL A 389 26.64 -1.84 -7.45
C VAL A 389 26.84 -3.16 -6.71
N ALA A 390 26.83 -4.30 -7.41
CA ALA A 390 27.08 -5.61 -6.80
C ALA A 390 28.48 -5.70 -6.15
N ASP A 391 29.53 -5.26 -6.85
CA ASP A 391 30.91 -5.21 -6.35
C ASP A 391 31.10 -4.33 -5.09
N ARG A 392 30.11 -3.47 -4.78
CA ARG A 392 30.10 -2.59 -3.61
C ARG A 392 29.16 -3.06 -2.50
N CYS A 393 28.07 -3.75 -2.83
CA CYS A 393 26.96 -4.02 -1.91
C CYS A 393 26.62 -5.49 -1.61
N ASP A 394 26.99 -6.45 -2.48
CA ASP A 394 26.60 -7.86 -2.37
C ASP A 394 27.07 -8.49 -1.04
N ALA A 395 28.36 -8.34 -0.72
CA ALA A 395 28.99 -8.87 0.49
C ALA A 395 28.44 -8.33 1.83
N LEU A 396 27.56 -7.32 1.83
CA LEU A 396 27.08 -6.64 3.05
C LEU A 396 26.09 -7.48 3.88
N ASP A 397 25.53 -8.55 3.34
CA ASP A 397 24.74 -9.54 4.08
C ASP A 397 25.51 -10.83 4.44
N GLY A 398 26.77 -10.95 4.03
CA GLY A 398 27.64 -12.07 4.32
C GLY A 398 27.62 -13.22 3.29
N LEU A 399 26.85 -13.09 2.21
CA LEU A 399 26.96 -13.92 1.01
C LEU A 399 27.59 -13.11 -0.14
N VAL A 400 28.01 -13.79 -1.20
CA VAL A 400 28.34 -13.17 -2.49
C VAL A 400 27.57 -13.97 -3.53
N ASP A 401 26.38 -13.50 -3.90
CA ASP A 401 25.51 -14.14 -4.90
C ASP A 401 24.87 -13.16 -5.90
N GLY A 402 25.34 -11.92 -5.95
CA GLY A 402 24.80 -10.86 -6.81
C GLY A 402 23.43 -10.36 -6.36
N VAL A 403 23.16 -10.33 -5.04
CA VAL A 403 21.85 -9.98 -4.46
C VAL A 403 22.04 -9.04 -3.28
N VAL A 404 21.63 -7.78 -3.41
CA VAL A 404 21.73 -6.80 -2.31
C VAL A 404 20.63 -7.08 -1.26
N ASN A 405 20.90 -7.94 -0.27
CA ASN A 405 19.93 -8.16 0.82
C ASN A 405 20.03 -7.09 1.92
N ASN A 406 21.21 -6.53 2.21
CA ASN A 406 21.41 -5.47 3.21
C ASN A 406 21.11 -4.07 2.63
N TYR A 407 19.83 -3.84 2.34
CA TYR A 407 19.31 -2.76 1.49
C TYR A 407 19.49 -1.33 2.03
N LEU A 408 19.59 -1.09 3.35
CA LEU A 408 19.83 0.26 3.88
C LEU A 408 21.32 0.63 3.88
N ALA A 409 22.21 -0.35 3.99
CA ALA A 409 23.66 -0.12 4.01
C ALA A 409 24.23 0.15 2.61
N CYS A 410 23.67 -0.47 1.56
CA CYS A 410 24.22 -0.35 0.21
C CYS A 410 24.47 1.11 -0.29
N PRO A 411 23.54 2.08 -0.12
CA PRO A 411 23.78 3.45 -0.54
C PRO A 411 25.02 4.13 0.04
N SER A 412 25.48 3.79 1.25
CA SER A 412 26.70 4.38 1.84
C SER A 412 28.00 3.76 1.28
N HIS A 413 27.90 2.74 0.43
CA HIS A 413 29.01 2.06 -0.23
C HIS A 413 29.21 2.42 -1.72
N VAL A 414 28.35 3.26 -2.32
CA VAL A 414 28.36 3.56 -3.78
C VAL A 414 28.88 4.98 -4.07
N ASP A 415 30.15 5.13 -4.45
CA ASP A 415 30.69 6.41 -4.97
C ASP A 415 30.74 6.43 -6.51
N LEU A 416 29.76 7.08 -7.13
CA LEU A 416 29.61 7.21 -8.59
C LEU A 416 30.82 7.88 -9.28
N LYS A 417 31.72 8.55 -8.54
CA LYS A 417 32.97 9.07 -9.10
C LYS A 417 33.87 7.97 -9.67
N GLU A 418 33.78 6.75 -9.13
CA GLU A 418 34.54 5.58 -9.63
C GLU A 418 34.11 5.16 -11.05
N LEU A 419 32.86 5.49 -11.45
CA LEU A 419 32.35 5.26 -12.81
C LEU A 419 32.54 6.47 -13.75
N ARG A 420 33.12 7.59 -13.30
CA ARG A 420 33.16 8.82 -14.08
C ARG A 420 34.10 8.70 -15.30
N CYS A 421 33.55 8.96 -16.49
CA CYS A 421 34.32 9.00 -17.73
C CYS A 421 35.44 10.05 -17.68
N ALA A 422 36.53 9.81 -18.44
CA ALA A 422 37.63 10.75 -18.56
C ALA A 422 37.11 12.12 -19.06
N ASN A 423 37.54 13.20 -18.39
CA ASN A 423 37.09 14.58 -18.62
C ASN A 423 35.57 14.83 -18.40
N GLY A 424 34.76 13.83 -18.05
CA GLY A 424 33.31 13.97 -17.82
C GLY A 424 32.41 13.85 -19.05
N ALA A 425 32.99 13.80 -20.26
CA ALA A 425 32.26 13.52 -21.48
C ALA A 425 31.93 12.02 -21.58
N ASP A 426 30.85 11.65 -22.28
CA ASP A 426 30.61 10.23 -22.57
C ASP A 426 31.73 9.70 -23.49
N SER A 427 32.30 8.55 -23.12
CA SER A 427 33.39 7.88 -23.87
C SER A 427 33.14 6.38 -24.07
N GLY A 428 31.90 5.91 -23.86
CA GLY A 428 31.49 4.53 -24.15
C GLY A 428 30.82 3.82 -22.98
N GLU A 429 30.66 2.51 -23.11
CA GLU A 429 29.82 1.67 -22.24
C GLU A 429 30.44 1.40 -20.85
N THR A 430 31.74 1.65 -20.67
CA THR A 430 32.51 1.33 -19.46
C THR A 430 32.50 2.43 -18.39
N CYS A 431 31.83 3.55 -18.63
CA CYS A 431 31.79 4.70 -17.71
C CYS A 431 30.50 5.53 -17.90
N LEU A 432 30.25 6.46 -16.97
CA LEU A 432 29.16 7.43 -17.00
C LEU A 432 29.71 8.86 -17.22
N SER A 433 29.06 9.64 -18.09
CA SER A 433 29.32 11.07 -18.24
C SER A 433 28.84 11.86 -17.01
N ASP A 434 29.26 13.12 -16.86
CA ASP A 434 28.77 13.98 -15.76
C ASP A 434 27.24 14.14 -15.79
N ALA A 435 26.64 14.18 -16.98
CA ALA A 435 25.19 14.25 -17.14
C ALA A 435 24.50 12.92 -16.77
N GLN A 436 25.10 11.77 -17.12
CA GLN A 436 24.59 10.45 -16.72
C GLN A 436 24.74 10.23 -15.21
N ILE A 437 25.82 10.72 -14.59
CA ILE A 437 25.96 10.74 -13.13
C ILE A 437 24.88 11.61 -12.50
N ALA A 438 24.54 12.77 -13.09
CA ALA A 438 23.44 13.59 -12.58
C ALA A 438 22.08 12.86 -12.58
N THR A 439 21.78 12.05 -13.61
CA THR A 439 20.61 11.16 -13.64
C THR A 439 20.61 10.16 -12.48
N VAL A 440 21.73 9.45 -12.26
CA VAL A 440 21.85 8.46 -11.17
C VAL A 440 21.80 9.13 -9.80
N VAL A 441 22.44 10.29 -9.62
CA VAL A 441 22.36 11.09 -8.38
C VAL A 441 20.93 11.51 -8.09
N ALA A 442 20.16 11.96 -9.09
CA ALA A 442 18.76 12.34 -8.92
C ALA A 442 17.86 11.14 -8.55
N LEU A 443 18.07 9.97 -9.17
CA LEU A 443 17.32 8.74 -8.83
C LEU A 443 17.56 8.29 -7.38
N HIS A 444 18.79 8.46 -6.89
CA HIS A 444 19.21 8.07 -5.54
C HIS A 444 19.25 9.23 -4.53
N SER A 445 18.63 10.37 -4.85
CA SER A 445 18.41 11.52 -3.95
C SER A 445 16.92 11.76 -3.68
N PRO A 446 16.53 12.28 -2.50
CA PRO A 446 15.14 12.67 -2.25
C PRO A 446 14.68 13.80 -3.19
N TYR A 447 13.45 13.71 -3.69
CA TYR A 447 12.80 14.81 -4.38
C TYR A 447 12.10 15.73 -3.38
N GLU A 448 12.69 16.90 -3.16
CA GLU A 448 12.19 17.95 -2.27
C GLU A 448 11.17 18.87 -2.98
N LEU A 449 10.00 19.08 -2.37
CA LEU A 449 9.07 20.16 -2.73
C LEU A 449 9.43 21.45 -1.97
N PRO A 450 9.29 22.63 -2.60
CA PRO A 450 9.52 23.93 -1.96
C PRO A 450 8.42 24.33 -0.94
N PHE A 451 7.50 23.42 -0.61
CA PHE A 451 6.42 23.61 0.36
C PHE A 451 5.92 22.26 0.89
N ALA A 452 5.38 22.26 2.10
CA ALA A 452 4.70 21.09 2.65
C ALA A 452 3.30 20.88 2.04
N VAL A 453 2.98 19.61 1.80
CA VAL A 453 1.63 19.09 1.49
C VAL A 453 1.00 18.53 2.79
N PRO A 454 -0.22 17.95 2.80
CA PRO A 454 -0.81 17.29 3.97
C PRO A 454 0.10 16.30 4.70
N ASN A 455 -0.29 15.97 5.93
CA ASN A 455 0.44 15.07 6.84
C ASN A 455 1.90 15.50 7.13
N GLY A 456 2.27 16.73 6.77
CA GLY A 456 3.59 17.32 7.05
C GLY A 456 4.69 16.92 6.06
N LEU A 457 4.35 16.29 4.95
CA LEU A 457 5.33 15.85 3.96
C LEU A 457 5.82 17.01 3.10
N ALA A 458 7.12 17.02 2.82
CA ALA A 458 7.77 17.93 1.88
C ALA A 458 8.75 17.23 0.92
N ALA A 459 9.05 15.94 1.12
CA ALA A 459 9.97 15.16 0.29
C ALA A 459 9.37 13.81 -0.11
N TYR A 460 9.66 13.36 -1.34
CA TYR A 460 9.49 11.96 -1.75
C TYR A 460 10.87 11.29 -1.68
N PRO A 461 11.01 10.14 -0.99
CA PRO A 461 12.33 9.54 -0.76
C PRO A 461 12.88 8.85 -2.00
N GLN A 462 14.21 8.74 -2.05
CA GLN A 462 14.95 8.17 -3.18
C GLN A 462 14.65 6.70 -3.45
N TRP A 463 15.06 6.22 -4.62
CA TRP A 463 15.12 4.79 -4.93
C TRP A 463 16.41 4.13 -4.40
N LEU A 464 16.38 2.81 -4.22
CA LEU A 464 17.51 2.03 -3.72
C LEU A 464 18.27 1.34 -4.87
N TYR A 465 19.53 1.01 -4.62
CA TYR A 465 20.41 0.28 -5.53
C TYR A 465 20.21 -1.24 -5.46
N GLY A 466 20.66 -1.96 -6.50
CA GLY A 466 20.93 -3.40 -6.50
C GLY A 466 20.10 -4.24 -7.46
N ASN A 467 19.33 -3.62 -8.36
CA ASN A 467 18.37 -4.30 -9.25
C ASN A 467 18.32 -3.76 -10.68
N GLU A 468 19.39 -3.10 -11.12
CA GLU A 468 19.42 -2.26 -12.32
C GLU A 468 19.09 -3.07 -13.59
N ILE A 469 19.60 -4.31 -13.67
CA ILE A 469 19.36 -5.24 -14.79
C ILE A 469 18.37 -6.37 -14.49
N THR A 470 17.84 -6.47 -13.27
CA THR A 470 16.90 -7.55 -12.88
C THR A 470 15.68 -7.55 -13.81
N PRO A 471 15.19 -8.71 -14.30
CA PRO A 471 14.03 -8.72 -15.17
C PRO A 471 12.74 -8.25 -14.48
N ASP A 472 12.02 -7.33 -15.12
CA ASP A 472 10.63 -7.00 -14.81
C ASP A 472 9.78 -7.08 -16.09
N GLY A 473 8.98 -8.13 -16.20
CA GLY A 473 8.28 -8.48 -17.43
C GLY A 473 9.25 -8.94 -18.53
N ARG A 474 9.38 -8.14 -19.60
CA ARG A 474 10.23 -8.44 -20.77
C ARG A 474 11.51 -7.61 -20.85
N SER A 475 11.75 -6.75 -19.87
CA SER A 475 12.83 -5.75 -19.86
C SER A 475 13.62 -5.81 -18.56
N SER A 476 14.86 -5.31 -18.57
CA SER A 476 15.58 -4.99 -17.34
C SER A 476 14.88 -3.86 -16.58
N HIS A 477 15.01 -3.85 -15.25
CA HIS A 477 14.23 -2.98 -14.37
C HIS A 477 14.48 -1.48 -14.62
N MET A 478 15.73 -1.04 -14.74
CA MET A 478 16.01 0.36 -15.10
C MET A 478 15.56 0.71 -16.51
N MET A 479 15.70 -0.19 -17.49
CA MET A 479 15.23 0.06 -18.85
C MET A 479 13.72 0.25 -18.90
N ARG A 480 12.98 -0.50 -18.08
CA ARG A 480 11.51 -0.41 -17.97
C ARG A 480 11.04 0.87 -17.29
N TRP A 481 11.56 1.17 -16.11
CA TRP A 481 11.02 2.26 -15.27
C TRP A 481 11.74 3.59 -15.46
N ILE A 482 13.06 3.58 -15.67
CA ILE A 482 13.91 4.78 -15.59
C ILE A 482 14.37 5.27 -16.97
N THR A 483 14.99 4.43 -17.81
CA THR A 483 15.74 4.94 -18.99
C THR A 483 14.97 4.84 -20.30
N GLY A 484 13.99 3.94 -20.41
CA GLY A 484 13.42 3.56 -21.71
C GLY A 484 14.47 2.91 -22.64
N THR A 485 14.11 2.78 -23.92
CA THR A 485 15.03 2.37 -25.00
C THR A 485 15.54 3.55 -25.83
N ALA A 486 14.95 4.74 -25.67
CA ALA A 486 15.42 6.00 -26.21
C ALA A 486 15.32 7.12 -25.14
N ALA A 487 15.98 8.25 -25.38
CA ALA A 487 15.90 9.40 -24.48
C ALA A 487 14.47 9.98 -24.39
N PRO A 488 14.01 10.41 -23.20
CA PRO A 488 12.66 10.95 -23.02
C PRO A 488 12.44 12.22 -23.85
N ASN A 489 11.24 12.36 -24.40
CA ASN A 489 10.85 13.48 -25.27
C ASN A 489 9.39 13.90 -25.01
N ALA A 490 9.08 15.18 -25.27
CA ALA A 490 7.80 15.79 -24.92
C ALA A 490 6.56 15.13 -25.58
N ALA A 491 6.70 14.38 -26.68
CA ALA A 491 5.56 13.72 -27.34
C ALA A 491 5.07 12.45 -26.61
N VAL A 492 5.93 11.83 -25.79
CA VAL A 492 5.69 10.55 -25.09
C VAL A 492 5.37 9.42 -26.08
N ASP A 493 6.43 8.76 -26.55
CA ASP A 493 6.35 7.53 -27.34
C ASP A 493 6.25 6.32 -26.40
N ILE A 494 5.17 5.54 -26.51
CA ILE A 494 4.93 4.37 -25.64
C ILE A 494 5.88 3.20 -25.87
N ASP A 495 6.49 3.09 -27.06
CA ASP A 495 7.33 1.96 -27.42
C ASP A 495 8.80 2.17 -27.00
N THR A 496 9.18 3.43 -26.71
CA THR A 496 10.56 3.79 -26.35
C THR A 496 10.75 4.56 -25.03
N SER A 497 9.71 5.23 -24.51
CA SER A 497 9.80 5.96 -23.24
C SER A 497 9.93 5.02 -22.04
N SER A 498 10.55 5.52 -20.97
CA SER A 498 10.43 4.92 -19.64
C SER A 498 8.98 5.00 -19.14
N ILE A 499 8.59 4.11 -18.21
CA ILE A 499 7.28 4.20 -17.57
C ILE A 499 7.19 5.45 -16.65
N HIS A 500 8.30 5.88 -16.03
CA HIS A 500 8.31 7.12 -15.24
C HIS A 500 8.01 8.34 -16.09
N TRP A 501 8.62 8.49 -17.27
CA TRP A 501 8.30 9.58 -18.18
C TRP A 501 6.83 9.56 -18.63
N LEU A 502 6.32 8.39 -19.04
CA LEU A 502 4.91 8.21 -19.42
C LEU A 502 3.96 8.67 -18.30
N TYR A 503 4.17 8.18 -17.07
CA TYR A 503 3.30 8.49 -15.95
C TYR A 503 3.44 9.95 -15.50
N ALA A 504 4.65 10.48 -15.39
CA ALA A 504 4.90 11.84 -14.95
C ALA A 504 4.35 12.89 -15.93
N ALA A 505 4.57 12.68 -17.23
CA ALA A 505 4.01 13.53 -18.27
C ALA A 505 2.47 13.57 -18.21
N ASN A 506 1.84 12.40 -17.99
CA ASN A 506 0.40 12.28 -17.84
C ASN A 506 -0.11 12.94 -16.55
N PHE A 507 0.61 12.79 -15.42
CA PHE A 507 0.25 13.42 -14.16
C PHE A 507 0.24 14.95 -14.28
N VAL A 508 1.35 15.51 -14.77
CA VAL A 508 1.50 16.97 -14.91
C VAL A 508 0.50 17.53 -15.90
N ARG A 509 0.29 16.89 -17.07
CA ARG A 509 -0.72 17.34 -18.05
C ARG A 509 -2.14 17.31 -17.48
N PHE A 510 -2.62 16.14 -17.09
CA PHE A 510 -4.05 15.91 -16.91
C PHE A 510 -4.55 16.13 -15.48
N PHE A 511 -3.70 15.94 -14.46
CA PHE A 511 -4.08 16.15 -13.06
C PHE A 511 -3.69 17.54 -12.56
N VAL A 512 -2.48 17.99 -12.86
CA VAL A 512 -1.90 19.22 -12.28
C VAL A 512 -2.18 20.46 -13.13
N ALA A 513 -1.79 20.47 -14.40
CA ALA A 513 -1.97 21.60 -15.30
C ALA A 513 -3.39 21.67 -15.92
N LYS A 514 -4.11 20.54 -15.95
CA LYS A 514 -5.38 20.35 -16.69
C LYS A 514 -5.27 20.74 -18.18
N ASP A 515 -4.08 20.58 -18.76
CA ASP A 515 -3.74 20.91 -20.15
C ASP A 515 -3.01 19.74 -20.82
N ALA A 516 -3.59 19.22 -21.90
CA ALA A 516 -3.05 18.11 -22.69
C ALA A 516 -1.77 18.49 -23.46
N LEU A 517 -1.56 19.78 -23.74
CA LEU A 517 -0.43 20.30 -24.52
C LEU A 517 0.74 20.77 -23.65
N PHE A 518 0.60 20.75 -22.32
CA PHE A 518 1.65 21.16 -21.39
C PHE A 518 2.95 20.38 -21.63
N ASP A 519 4.10 21.05 -21.59
CA ASP A 519 5.42 20.43 -21.70
C ASP A 519 5.93 20.01 -20.31
N PRO A 520 5.97 18.70 -19.98
CA PRO A 520 6.40 18.22 -18.67
C PRO A 520 7.84 18.61 -18.33
N SER A 521 8.69 18.88 -19.34
CA SER A 521 10.07 19.31 -19.12
C SER A 521 10.17 20.70 -18.46
N THR A 522 9.09 21.49 -18.51
CA THR A 522 9.00 22.85 -17.96
C THR A 522 8.30 22.92 -16.60
N PHE A 523 8.00 21.76 -15.99
CA PHE A 523 7.25 21.68 -14.74
C PHE A 523 7.98 22.35 -13.57
N ASP A 524 7.27 23.25 -12.90
CA ASP A 524 7.73 23.95 -11.70
C ASP A 524 6.64 23.84 -10.62
N PRO A 525 6.87 23.10 -9.52
CA PRO A 525 5.85 22.86 -8.50
C PRO A 525 5.39 24.14 -7.80
N ASN A 526 6.18 25.23 -7.81
CA ASN A 526 5.77 26.50 -7.20
C ASN A 526 4.54 27.09 -7.90
N LYS A 527 4.46 26.96 -9.22
CA LYS A 527 3.33 27.47 -10.05
C LYS A 527 2.03 26.70 -9.80
N PHE A 528 2.12 25.47 -9.28
CA PHE A 528 1.00 24.56 -9.08
C PHE A 528 0.77 24.22 -7.60
N ARG A 529 1.36 24.98 -6.67
CA ARG A 529 1.40 24.71 -5.23
C ARG A 529 0.07 24.28 -4.62
N ASP A 530 -0.99 25.06 -4.86
CA ASP A 530 -2.28 24.81 -4.21
C ASP A 530 -3.01 23.61 -4.85
N ARG A 531 -2.84 23.39 -6.16
CA ARG A 531 -3.35 22.19 -6.87
C ARG A 531 -2.62 20.91 -6.47
N LEU A 532 -1.30 20.98 -6.23
CA LEU A 532 -0.52 19.85 -5.72
C LEU A 532 -0.92 19.49 -4.28
N ARG A 533 -1.25 20.49 -3.45
CA ARG A 533 -1.83 20.27 -2.12
C ARG A 533 -3.20 19.61 -2.20
N GLU A 534 -4.11 20.13 -3.04
CA GLU A 534 -5.44 19.55 -3.30
C GLU A 534 -5.35 18.08 -3.76
N LEU A 535 -4.49 17.80 -4.73
CA LEU A 535 -4.23 16.44 -5.22
C LEU A 535 -3.65 15.53 -4.13
N SER A 536 -2.84 16.04 -3.21
CA SER A 536 -2.37 15.29 -2.05
C SER A 536 -3.50 15.00 -1.04
N GLU A 537 -4.39 15.96 -0.75
CA GLU A 537 -5.55 15.72 0.15
C GLU A 537 -6.51 14.66 -0.42
N LEU A 538 -6.53 14.49 -1.75
CA LEU A 538 -7.38 13.56 -2.49
C LEU A 538 -6.73 12.18 -2.72
N LEU A 539 -5.53 12.14 -3.31
CA LEU A 539 -4.90 10.92 -3.83
C LEU A 539 -3.99 10.21 -2.83
N ASP A 540 -3.34 10.92 -1.92
CA ASP A 540 -2.28 10.33 -1.10
C ASP A 540 -2.83 9.46 0.05
N SER A 541 -2.21 8.30 0.27
CA SER A 541 -2.44 7.45 1.45
C SER A 541 -1.52 7.84 2.61
N THR A 542 -1.29 9.13 2.84
CA THR A 542 -0.23 9.61 3.74
C THR A 542 -0.69 9.84 5.18
N ASN A 543 -1.97 9.65 5.51
CA ASN A 543 -2.46 9.83 6.88
C ASN A 543 -1.95 8.67 7.79
N PRO A 544 -1.12 8.96 8.82
CA PRO A 544 -0.58 7.92 9.70
C PRO A 544 -1.58 7.44 10.76
N ASP A 545 -2.73 8.10 10.93
CA ASP A 545 -3.68 7.82 12.02
C ASP A 545 -4.64 6.68 11.70
N LEU A 546 -4.12 5.46 11.70
CA LEU A 546 -4.90 4.22 11.58
C LEU A 546 -5.60 3.81 12.90
N SER A 547 -5.68 4.69 13.90
CA SER A 547 -6.24 4.36 15.23
C SER A 547 -7.67 3.80 15.14
N ALA A 548 -8.52 4.35 14.28
CA ALA A 548 -9.90 3.89 14.12
C ALA A 548 -10.00 2.48 13.50
N PHE A 549 -9.13 2.16 12.53
CA PHE A 549 -9.04 0.83 11.92
C PHE A 549 -8.53 -0.22 12.92
N PHE A 550 -7.44 0.10 13.62
CA PHE A 550 -6.85 -0.82 14.61
C PHE A 550 -7.71 -1.01 15.86
N ALA A 551 -8.43 0.02 16.33
CA ALA A 551 -9.26 -0.05 17.54
C ALA A 551 -10.45 -1.02 17.42
N ARG A 552 -11.00 -1.20 16.21
CA ARG A 552 -12.03 -2.22 15.93
C ARG A 552 -11.48 -3.61 15.58
N GLY A 553 -10.17 -3.81 15.74
CA GLY A 553 -9.47 -5.08 15.51
C GLY A 553 -8.85 -5.25 14.12
N GLY A 554 -8.96 -4.24 13.24
CA GLY A 554 -8.45 -4.31 11.86
C GLY A 554 -6.96 -4.62 11.78
N LYS A 555 -6.54 -5.43 10.80
CA LYS A 555 -5.15 -5.87 10.61
C LYS A 555 -4.56 -5.40 9.28
N LEU A 556 -3.27 -5.04 9.30
CA LEU A 556 -2.53 -4.59 8.12
C LEU A 556 -1.26 -5.43 7.93
N ILE A 557 -1.11 -6.04 6.76
CA ILE A 557 0.18 -6.57 6.28
C ILE A 557 0.63 -5.67 5.12
N MET A 558 1.78 -5.04 5.28
CA MET A 558 2.49 -4.35 4.21
C MET A 558 3.67 -5.20 3.73
N ARG A 559 3.96 -5.17 2.44
CA ARG A 559 5.21 -5.69 1.85
C ARG A 559 5.90 -4.58 1.06
N SER A 560 7.19 -4.37 1.30
CA SER A 560 8.05 -3.51 0.48
C SER A 560 9.12 -4.35 -0.21
N ASN A 561 9.34 -4.10 -1.49
CA ASN A 561 10.30 -4.81 -2.34
C ASN A 561 11.52 -3.90 -2.51
N THR A 562 12.71 -4.26 -2.01
CA THR A 562 13.82 -3.28 -1.90
C THR A 562 14.49 -2.94 -3.24
N GLY A 563 14.26 -3.77 -4.26
CA GLY A 563 14.70 -3.52 -5.62
C GLY A 563 13.67 -2.77 -6.46
N ASP A 564 12.51 -2.38 -5.90
CA ASP A 564 11.45 -1.66 -6.61
C ASP A 564 11.99 -0.34 -7.18
N LEU A 565 11.82 -0.15 -8.49
CA LEU A 565 12.17 1.05 -9.23
C LEU A 565 10.94 1.79 -9.76
N ALA A 566 9.74 1.23 -9.68
CA ALA A 566 8.50 1.94 -9.99
C ALA A 566 8.10 2.89 -8.85
N LEU A 567 8.35 2.46 -7.61
CA LEU A 567 7.94 3.13 -6.38
C LEU A 567 9.07 3.02 -5.36
N SER A 568 9.43 4.11 -4.69
CA SER A 568 10.52 4.06 -3.69
C SER A 568 10.18 3.08 -2.56
N PRO A 569 11.04 2.08 -2.26
CA PRO A 569 10.84 1.18 -1.13
C PRO A 569 10.83 1.93 0.21
N LEU A 570 11.53 3.08 0.26
CA LEU A 570 11.61 3.97 1.41
C LEU A 570 10.28 4.73 1.64
N ALA A 571 9.45 4.94 0.62
CA ALA A 571 8.15 5.59 0.80
C ALA A 571 7.21 4.74 1.69
N ALA A 572 7.21 3.42 1.48
CA ALA A 572 6.47 2.47 2.32
C ALA A 572 7.04 2.37 3.75
N ILE A 573 8.37 2.38 3.88
CA ILE A 573 9.06 2.36 5.18
C ILE A 573 8.77 3.64 5.98
N ASN A 574 8.88 4.81 5.36
CA ASN A 574 8.64 6.11 6.01
C ASN A 574 7.18 6.26 6.47
N TYR A 575 6.22 5.77 5.70
CA TYR A 575 4.82 5.68 6.12
C TYR A 575 4.61 4.72 7.29
N PHE A 576 5.21 3.52 7.27
CA PHE A 576 5.10 2.58 8.39
C PHE A 576 5.72 3.15 9.70
N ASN A 577 6.84 3.85 9.58
CA ASN A 577 7.47 4.58 10.68
C ASN A 577 6.55 5.70 11.22
N SER A 578 5.91 6.50 10.35
CA SER A 578 5.01 7.58 10.78
C SER A 578 3.71 7.06 11.40
N VAL A 579 3.16 5.94 10.89
CA VAL A 579 2.08 5.19 11.56
C VAL A 579 2.51 4.77 12.96
N SER A 580 3.67 4.13 13.13
CA SER A 580 4.14 3.70 14.47
C SER A 580 4.35 4.88 15.43
N ALA A 581 4.89 5.99 14.95
CA ALA A 581 5.01 7.23 15.72
C ALA A 581 3.64 7.82 16.12
N ARG A 582 2.62 7.69 15.26
CA ARG A 582 1.26 8.23 15.49
C ARG A 582 0.42 7.37 16.44
N VAL A 583 0.43 6.04 16.27
CA VAL A 583 -0.46 5.11 17.02
C VAL A 583 0.25 4.37 18.17
N GLY A 584 1.57 4.44 18.22
CA GLY A 584 2.41 3.79 19.22
C GLY A 584 2.73 2.33 18.90
N GLN A 585 3.97 1.92 19.18
CA GLN A 585 4.49 0.59 18.85
C GLN A 585 3.60 -0.57 19.36
N ALA A 586 3.03 -0.45 20.57
CA ALA A 586 2.14 -1.49 21.12
C ALA A 586 0.83 -1.67 20.33
N MET A 587 0.37 -0.68 19.56
CA MET A 587 -0.74 -0.85 18.63
C MET A 587 -0.27 -1.51 17.32
N VAL A 588 0.89 -1.10 16.80
CA VAL A 588 1.55 -1.73 15.64
C VAL A 588 1.80 -3.22 15.88
N ASP A 589 2.41 -3.59 17.00
CA ASP A 589 2.73 -5.00 17.30
C ASP A 589 1.48 -5.92 17.31
N ARG A 590 0.32 -5.36 17.65
CA ARG A 590 -0.97 -6.07 17.70
C ARG A 590 -1.78 -6.04 16.40
N SER A 591 -1.52 -5.10 15.49
CA SER A 591 -2.39 -4.88 14.32
C SER A 591 -1.70 -4.54 12.99
N ALA A 592 -0.37 -4.36 12.94
CA ALA A 592 0.37 -4.12 11.70
C ALA A 592 1.71 -4.87 11.60
N ARG A 593 2.07 -5.29 10.38
CA ARG A 593 3.40 -5.80 10.02
C ARG A 593 3.83 -5.16 8.71
N LEU A 594 5.08 -4.72 8.62
CA LEU A 594 5.77 -4.46 7.36
C LEU A 594 6.82 -5.54 7.17
N PHE A 595 6.73 -6.26 6.05
CA PHE A 595 7.74 -7.22 5.61
C PHE A 595 8.57 -6.63 4.47
N ILE A 596 9.83 -7.02 4.43
CA ILE A 596 10.79 -6.62 3.41
C ILE A 596 11.16 -7.86 2.58
N SER A 597 10.94 -7.79 1.27
CA SER A 597 11.53 -8.73 0.31
C SER A 597 12.72 -8.04 -0.37
N PRO A 598 13.97 -8.41 0.00
CA PRO A 598 15.13 -7.81 -0.64
C PRO A 598 15.25 -8.25 -2.09
N ALA A 599 15.77 -7.35 -2.91
CA ALA A 599 15.99 -7.54 -4.35
C ALA A 599 14.77 -7.96 -5.19
N SER A 600 13.56 -7.93 -4.65
CA SER A 600 12.35 -7.95 -5.48
C SER A 600 12.25 -6.66 -6.30
N THR A 601 11.98 -6.79 -7.59
CA THR A 601 11.52 -5.73 -8.48
C THR A 601 10.09 -5.31 -8.13
N HIS A 602 9.53 -4.34 -8.87
CA HIS A 602 8.15 -3.94 -8.68
C HIS A 602 7.19 -5.14 -8.77
N SER A 603 7.33 -5.99 -9.80
CA SER A 603 6.46 -7.16 -10.04
C SER A 603 6.71 -8.35 -9.11
N GLY A 604 7.62 -8.23 -8.14
CA GLY A 604 7.96 -9.32 -7.22
C GLY A 604 8.97 -10.34 -7.78
N ALA A 605 9.40 -10.20 -9.04
CA ALA A 605 10.50 -10.97 -9.61
C ALA A 605 11.85 -10.59 -8.96
N ALA A 606 12.81 -11.51 -8.91
CA ALA A 606 14.18 -11.22 -8.46
C ALA A 606 15.16 -12.24 -9.05
N ALA A 607 16.37 -11.78 -9.37
CA ALA A 607 17.46 -12.61 -9.85
C ALA A 607 18.81 -12.03 -9.42
N SER A 608 19.83 -12.89 -9.36
CA SER A 608 21.23 -12.46 -9.22
C SER A 608 21.62 -11.58 -10.42
N VAL A 609 22.19 -10.40 -10.15
CA VAL A 609 22.75 -9.55 -11.21
C VAL A 609 24.11 -10.04 -11.73
N THR A 610 24.69 -11.10 -11.14
CA THR A 610 25.98 -11.67 -11.54
C THR A 610 25.87 -13.02 -12.27
N ASP A 611 24.94 -13.90 -11.86
CA ASP A 611 24.76 -15.23 -12.47
C ASP A 611 23.34 -15.51 -13.04
N GLY A 612 22.38 -14.60 -12.84
CA GLY A 612 21.00 -14.74 -13.31
C GLY A 612 20.15 -15.76 -12.55
N SER A 613 20.66 -16.40 -11.49
CA SER A 613 19.90 -17.33 -10.65
C SER A 613 18.65 -16.65 -10.07
N PRO A 614 17.48 -17.28 -10.08
CA PRO A 614 16.27 -16.70 -9.51
C PRO A 614 16.36 -16.66 -7.97
N VAL A 615 15.92 -15.55 -7.38
CA VAL A 615 15.90 -15.35 -5.93
C VAL A 615 14.50 -15.69 -5.38
N PRO A 616 14.37 -16.34 -4.21
CA PRO A 616 13.07 -16.64 -3.61
C PRO A 616 12.30 -15.36 -3.21
N THR A 617 11.09 -15.16 -3.73
CA THR A 617 10.24 -13.97 -3.50
C THR A 617 8.75 -14.23 -3.38
N MET A 618 8.27 -15.44 -3.70
CA MET A 618 6.84 -15.78 -3.73
C MET A 618 6.32 -16.23 -2.37
N VAL A 619 5.26 -15.60 -1.86
CA VAL A 619 4.68 -15.85 -0.53
C VAL A 619 3.21 -15.44 -0.44
N ASP A 620 2.38 -16.29 0.16
CA ASP A 620 1.00 -15.99 0.51
C ASP A 620 0.89 -15.03 1.71
N LEU A 621 0.25 -13.89 1.49
CA LEU A 621 -0.01 -12.88 2.53
C LEU A 621 -1.49 -12.81 2.97
N LEU A 622 -2.41 -13.49 2.28
CA LEU A 622 -3.83 -13.48 2.65
C LEU A 622 -4.13 -14.48 3.78
N ASP A 623 -3.58 -15.68 3.71
CA ASP A 623 -3.76 -16.69 4.75
C ASP A 623 -3.22 -16.26 6.14
N PRO A 624 -1.98 -15.74 6.28
CA PRO A 624 -1.51 -15.23 7.57
C PRO A 624 -2.27 -13.97 8.04
N LEU A 625 -2.87 -13.18 7.13
CA LEU A 625 -3.76 -12.07 7.49
C LEU A 625 -5.11 -12.58 8.04
N ASP A 626 -5.74 -13.55 7.37
CA ASP A 626 -7.03 -14.09 7.79
C ASP A 626 -6.92 -14.81 9.14
N ARG A 627 -5.84 -15.56 9.37
CA ARG A 627 -5.54 -16.14 10.70
C ARG A 627 -5.31 -15.07 11.77
N TRP A 628 -4.71 -13.92 11.43
CA TRP A 628 -4.56 -12.80 12.38
C TRP A 628 -5.88 -12.10 12.71
N VAL A 629 -6.80 -12.00 11.74
CA VAL A 629 -8.13 -11.39 11.89
C VAL A 629 -9.16 -12.33 12.53
N SER A 630 -9.01 -13.65 12.33
CA SER A 630 -9.89 -14.68 12.88
C SER A 630 -9.47 -15.10 14.29
N ASP A 631 -8.18 -15.43 14.48
CA ASP A 631 -7.68 -16.13 15.67
C ASP A 631 -6.84 -15.21 16.57
N GLY A 632 -6.54 -13.98 16.13
CA GLY A 632 -5.69 -13.02 16.83
C GLY A 632 -4.18 -13.31 16.77
N ALA A 633 -3.77 -14.42 16.15
CA ALA A 633 -2.37 -14.85 16.03
C ALA A 633 -1.63 -14.00 14.97
N PRO A 634 -0.63 -13.18 15.34
CA PRO A 634 0.11 -12.38 14.37
C PRO A 634 0.98 -13.25 13.45
N PRO A 635 1.26 -12.80 12.21
CA PRO A 635 2.30 -13.40 11.39
C PRO A 635 3.65 -13.40 12.12
N PRO A 636 4.49 -14.45 11.97
CA PRO A 636 5.83 -14.48 12.53
C PRO A 636 6.69 -13.37 11.92
N ASP A 637 7.71 -12.91 12.66
CA ASP A 637 8.59 -11.83 12.20
C ASP A 637 9.55 -12.25 11.05
N ALA A 638 9.47 -13.51 10.62
CA ALA A 638 10.01 -14.03 9.36
C ALA A 638 8.96 -14.93 8.69
N LEU A 639 8.42 -14.50 7.55
CA LEU A 639 7.64 -15.37 6.64
C LEU A 639 8.61 -16.06 5.68
N ILE A 640 8.27 -17.24 5.17
CA ILE A 640 9.13 -17.92 4.17
C ILE A 640 8.65 -17.53 2.77
N GLN A 641 9.53 -16.92 1.99
CA GLN A 641 9.34 -16.69 0.56
C GLN A 641 10.11 -17.72 -0.27
N THR A 642 9.54 -18.07 -1.43
CA THR A 642 9.94 -19.23 -2.23
C THR A 642 10.20 -18.85 -3.69
N VAL A 643 10.91 -19.71 -4.41
CA VAL A 643 10.82 -19.79 -5.86
C VAL A 643 10.59 -21.24 -6.27
N LYS A 644 9.75 -21.46 -7.27
CA LYS A 644 9.31 -22.76 -7.77
C LYS A 644 9.42 -22.79 -9.30
N GLU A 645 9.36 -23.97 -9.90
CA GLU A 645 9.13 -24.12 -11.35
C GLU A 645 7.75 -23.54 -11.73
N ASN A 646 7.65 -22.84 -12.86
CA ASN A 646 6.42 -22.16 -13.32
C ASN A 646 5.33 -23.11 -13.88
N SER A 647 5.53 -24.43 -13.78
CA SER A 647 4.68 -25.47 -14.37
C SER A 647 4.62 -26.69 -13.43
N PRO A 648 3.58 -27.56 -13.53
CA PRO A 648 3.53 -28.79 -12.74
C PRO A 648 4.80 -29.62 -12.92
N PRO A 649 5.42 -30.16 -11.86
CA PRO A 649 4.90 -30.29 -10.49
C PRO A 649 5.21 -29.12 -9.53
N PHE A 650 5.56 -27.93 -10.04
CA PHE A 650 5.87 -26.73 -9.24
C PHE A 650 6.97 -26.96 -8.19
N LYS A 651 8.01 -27.71 -8.58
CA LYS A 651 9.10 -28.09 -7.69
C LYS A 651 9.74 -26.85 -7.06
N LEU A 652 9.96 -26.90 -5.74
CA LEU A 652 10.68 -25.86 -5.02
C LEU A 652 12.13 -25.77 -5.53
N LEU A 653 12.52 -24.58 -5.99
CA LEU A 653 13.86 -24.26 -6.47
C LEU A 653 14.68 -23.52 -5.39
N GLY A 654 14.03 -22.80 -4.48
CA GLY A 654 14.70 -22.14 -3.36
C GLY A 654 13.76 -21.48 -2.36
N SER A 655 14.28 -21.12 -1.20
CA SER A 655 13.57 -20.49 -0.08
C SER A 655 14.46 -19.51 0.70
N ARG A 656 13.90 -18.39 1.14
CA ARG A 656 14.54 -17.39 2.03
C ARG A 656 13.52 -16.84 3.03
N PRO A 657 13.94 -16.34 4.21
CA PRO A 657 13.04 -15.60 5.08
C PRO A 657 12.79 -14.18 4.53
N MET A 658 11.52 -13.82 4.30
CA MET A 658 11.06 -12.45 4.15
C MET A 658 10.93 -11.84 5.56
N CYS A 659 11.89 -11.02 5.94
CA CYS A 659 12.01 -10.50 7.30
C CYS A 659 11.06 -9.33 7.56
N ARG A 660 10.59 -9.19 8.80
CA ARG A 660 9.87 -8.00 9.26
C ARG A 660 10.83 -6.82 9.37
N TYR A 661 10.43 -5.67 8.82
CA TYR A 661 11.17 -4.42 8.94
C TYR A 661 11.47 -4.08 10.43
N PRO A 662 12.72 -3.67 10.78
CA PRO A 662 13.81 -3.24 9.90
C PRO A 662 14.80 -4.33 9.46
N ASP A 663 14.47 -5.62 9.66
CA ASP A 663 15.43 -6.70 9.41
C ASP A 663 15.52 -7.13 7.94
N TYR A 664 16.70 -7.64 7.56
CA TYR A 664 16.98 -8.32 6.30
C TYR A 664 17.46 -9.77 6.54
N PRO A 665 17.31 -10.69 5.55
CA PRO A 665 17.82 -12.05 5.62
C PRO A 665 19.35 -12.08 5.46
N ARG A 666 20.07 -12.05 6.58
CA ARG A 666 21.53 -12.18 6.60
C ARG A 666 21.94 -13.64 6.45
N TYR A 667 22.83 -13.96 5.53
CA TYR A 667 23.38 -15.32 5.41
C TYR A 667 24.24 -15.68 6.63
N THR A 668 24.28 -16.97 6.97
CA THR A 668 25.05 -17.47 8.12
C THR A 668 25.95 -18.64 7.74
N SER A 669 25.37 -19.74 7.25
CA SER A 669 26.08 -20.95 6.81
C SER A 669 25.07 -21.95 6.25
N GLY A 670 25.46 -22.72 5.23
CA GLY A 670 24.63 -23.78 4.65
C GLY A 670 24.38 -23.57 3.15
N ASP A 671 23.30 -24.13 2.63
CA ASP A 671 22.87 -23.98 1.24
C ASP A 671 22.15 -22.63 1.04
N ARG A 672 22.58 -21.82 0.04
CA ARG A 672 21.98 -20.50 -0.28
C ARG A 672 20.54 -20.55 -0.80
N LEU A 673 20.02 -21.75 -1.08
CA LEU A 673 18.64 -22.01 -1.51
C LEU A 673 17.71 -22.41 -0.34
N ARG A 674 18.23 -22.47 0.90
CA ARG A 674 17.52 -22.94 2.09
C ARG A 674 17.34 -21.81 3.10
N ALA A 675 16.09 -21.56 3.51
CA ALA A 675 15.77 -20.46 4.41
C ALA A 675 16.45 -20.58 5.78
N GLU A 676 16.70 -21.81 6.25
CA GLU A 676 17.43 -22.11 7.48
C GLU A 676 18.92 -21.70 7.47
N SER A 677 19.50 -21.38 6.30
CA SER A 677 20.86 -20.84 6.17
C SER A 677 20.95 -19.34 6.50
N TYR A 678 19.80 -18.67 6.69
CA TYR A 678 19.69 -17.22 6.91
C TYR A 678 19.10 -16.91 8.30
N ARG A 679 19.37 -15.69 8.79
CA ARG A 679 18.69 -15.12 9.96
C ARG A 679 18.26 -13.69 9.67
N CYS A 680 17.11 -13.28 10.18
CA CYS A 680 16.77 -11.86 10.22
C CYS A 680 17.79 -11.11 11.09
N THR A 681 18.28 -9.99 10.58
CA THR A 681 19.24 -9.09 11.24
C THR A 681 18.85 -7.64 10.88
N PRO A 682 18.86 -6.67 11.81
CA PRO A 682 18.53 -5.28 11.50
C PRO A 682 19.38 -4.69 10.38
N SER A 683 18.72 -4.06 9.40
CA SER A 683 19.32 -3.24 8.35
C SER A 683 19.56 -1.82 8.89
N ALA A 684 20.67 -1.18 8.51
CA ALA A 684 20.99 0.19 8.90
C ALA A 684 21.87 0.88 7.83
N PRO A 685 21.81 2.22 7.67
CA PRO A 685 22.67 2.99 6.76
C PRO A 685 24.15 3.05 7.17
#